data_AF-A0A1B6JM91-F1
#
_entry.id   AF-A0A1B6JM91-F1
#
_cell.length_a   1.000
_cell.length_b   1.000
_cell.length_c   1.000
_cell.angle_alpha   90.00
_cell.angle_beta   90.00
_cell.angle_gamma   90.00
#
_symmetry.space_group_name_H-M   'P 1'
#
loop_
_entity.id
_entity.type
_entity.pdbx_description
1 polymer ?
#
loop_
_entity_poly.entity_id
_entity_poly.type
_entity_poly.pdbx_seq_one_letter_code
_entity_poly.pdbx_strand_id
1 'polypeptide(L)'
;MYHMKNEIKKLNDFPKGIQITVVDNFQGEQNRIILLSLVRSNKMKKIGFLETENRVCVALSRARDGLYIVGNMENLTASSDIWPQIKNSLVQQQAFGPGFDLRCEVHRDQVTRVTCAQDFSKVAEGGCSRICGQQLSCGHLCKSMCHVAQDYHNRYKCKAPCPKILCQDGHQCPKKCHQDCGDCVVPMRRVLICNHFANVPCYMDIRNFKCEELVTVMVALCGHQVTVPCYTSENPTCNKACDIRLECGHSCDRTCHVDDDPDHLDYPCIKPCARLNKDCSADHKCKMACMEECLPCPVKTEKQLPCGHPAKVLCSTDVLTVQCKRKCERTLTCGHQCLDKKCWQPCQPCMTLVEKRVPRCGHTVKVACSQQPTRQLCDGACNVILNCGHKCAKRCKDICTAEDCEHPKKFKITTLLCGHTTASIPCNKAIRVHAMSEEELMQFCVEPCGKILTCKHPCSGSCSECMQGRIHKVCDQPCGNVLICGHSCPVPCREVCPPCDQPCKHRCKHSKCVRKCGQVCVPCKEPCDYKCSHLKCNKLCGEPCDREPCYEACPIVLACTHPCVGFCGEPCPPCRQCEPEHFEEFFFTGEETEDDAKWVFLQDCKHTLESTGLEYWLNMDQEGSEIVAKTCPRCKTSIVTTQRFMNLIKKTYSDVQKVKLKCLGKLDEIQKERIKCIRRLQEITFVKMAFPVNEPDNLEVLLANLNSELPEVKMKKRNVLSSQKSQLLCFFTEFFILLYKRKEEIWEKLNNEAKTTLTKKINFLTNLLMKRNQKINEQEMKSFELEVRRILRLCDLLIYTSSIEYQMASSYSGATETRRMAESIIHSVVIYNDELDNKMKELLASLKKQIKSSTEISNEEREMINKAMKSSFNSSQKTGHWFKCKNGHIYCITECGGAMQEAICPERGCGAAIGGQNHTLRQDQVLANEMDGARYAAWSDQNNMANFGFEF
;
A
#
# COMPACT_ATOMS: atom_id res chain seq x y z
N MET A 1 93.50 -33.60 -4.77
CA MET A 1 93.12 -32.24 -4.33
C MET A 1 91.96 -31.66 -5.15
N TYR A 2 92.14 -31.33 -6.44
CA TYR A 2 91.10 -30.66 -7.26
C TYR A 2 89.70 -31.30 -7.18
N HIS A 3 89.60 -32.64 -7.26
CA HIS A 3 88.32 -33.35 -7.10
C HIS A 3 87.61 -33.00 -5.78
N MET A 4 88.28 -33.09 -4.63
CA MET A 4 87.69 -32.72 -3.33
C MET A 4 87.29 -31.24 -3.27
N LYS A 5 88.12 -30.33 -3.80
CA LYS A 5 87.78 -28.89 -3.83
C LYS A 5 86.59 -28.58 -4.76
N ASN A 6 86.41 -29.35 -5.84
CA ASN A 6 85.27 -29.19 -6.74
C ASN A 6 83.98 -29.83 -6.20
N GLU A 7 84.04 -31.00 -5.55
CA GLU A 7 82.85 -31.57 -4.89
C GLU A 7 82.36 -30.69 -3.74
N ILE A 8 83.28 -30.10 -2.97
CA ILE A 8 82.92 -29.13 -1.91
C ILE A 8 82.26 -27.87 -2.50
N LYS A 9 82.67 -27.41 -3.68
CA LYS A 9 81.98 -26.31 -4.39
C LYS A 9 80.56 -26.66 -4.87
N LYS A 10 80.18 -27.93 -4.94
CA LYS A 10 78.79 -28.37 -5.23
C LYS A 10 77.93 -28.47 -3.97
N LEU A 11 78.55 -28.58 -2.80
CA LEU A 11 77.88 -28.66 -1.50
C LEU A 11 77.67 -27.24 -0.96
N ASN A 12 76.53 -26.64 -1.31
CA ASN A 12 76.18 -25.25 -0.96
C ASN A 12 76.19 -24.92 0.55
N ASP A 13 76.23 -25.93 1.43
CA ASP A 13 76.12 -25.78 2.88
C ASP A 13 77.31 -26.43 3.62
N PHE A 14 78.53 -26.28 3.07
CA PHE A 14 79.74 -26.82 3.68
C PHE A 14 80.17 -26.02 4.93
N PRO A 15 80.51 -26.66 6.07
CA PRO A 15 80.82 -25.94 7.31
C PRO A 15 81.97 -24.93 7.18
N LYS A 16 81.68 -23.67 7.53
CA LYS A 16 82.67 -22.58 7.52
C LYS A 16 83.76 -22.85 8.57
N GLY A 17 85.00 -23.04 8.10
CA GLY A 17 86.18 -23.26 8.94
C GLY A 17 87.06 -24.45 8.55
N ILE A 18 86.60 -25.34 7.65
CA ILE A 18 87.38 -26.51 7.22
C ILE A 18 88.37 -26.12 6.10
N GLN A 19 89.67 -26.17 6.41
CA GLN A 19 90.77 -25.88 5.49
C GLN A 19 91.23 -27.15 4.76
N ILE A 20 91.47 -27.08 3.44
CA ILE A 20 91.99 -28.20 2.64
C ILE A 20 93.18 -27.77 1.80
N THR A 21 94.33 -28.38 2.07
CA THR A 21 95.60 -28.18 1.37
C THR A 21 96.27 -29.54 1.04
N VAL A 22 97.43 -29.50 0.40
CA VAL A 22 98.34 -30.66 0.25
C VAL A 22 99.48 -30.53 1.26
N VAL A 23 100.10 -31.65 1.67
CA VAL A 23 101.17 -31.66 2.69
C VAL A 23 102.31 -30.69 2.34
N ASP A 24 102.70 -30.65 1.06
CA ASP A 24 103.73 -29.73 0.53
C ASP A 24 103.40 -28.26 0.77
N ASN A 25 102.10 -27.91 0.78
CA ASN A 25 101.55 -26.57 1.00
C ASN A 25 100.94 -26.46 2.42
N PHE A 26 101.50 -27.19 3.39
CA PHE A 26 101.12 -27.13 4.81
C PHE A 26 102.37 -27.12 5.72
N GLN A 27 103.39 -26.38 5.29
CA GLN A 27 104.61 -26.14 6.05
C GLN A 27 104.39 -24.99 7.04
N GLY A 28 104.96 -25.09 8.24
CA GLY A 28 104.79 -24.10 9.32
C GLY A 28 103.46 -24.17 10.08
N GLU A 29 102.34 -24.41 9.40
CA GLU A 29 100.99 -24.46 10.00
C GLU A 29 100.77 -25.66 10.96
N GLN A 30 99.73 -25.56 11.79
CA GLN A 30 99.20 -26.60 12.69
C GLN A 30 97.68 -26.41 12.84
N ASN A 31 96.93 -27.49 13.11
CA ASN A 31 95.48 -27.42 13.33
C ASN A 31 95.03 -28.30 14.50
N ARG A 32 93.87 -27.99 15.12
CA ARG A 32 93.33 -28.76 16.26
C ARG A 32 93.10 -30.23 15.88
N ILE A 33 92.27 -30.47 14.88
CA ILE A 33 92.02 -31.80 14.32
C ILE A 33 92.52 -31.81 12.87
N ILE A 34 93.21 -32.88 12.47
CA ILE A 34 93.66 -33.11 11.09
C ILE A 34 93.15 -34.46 10.58
N LEU A 35 92.57 -34.42 9.38
CA LEU A 35 92.16 -35.60 8.62
C LEU A 35 93.16 -35.80 7.45
N LEU A 36 94.15 -36.67 7.66
CA LEU A 36 95.22 -36.94 6.69
C LEU A 36 94.81 -38.06 5.73
N SER A 37 94.68 -37.74 4.43
CA SER A 37 94.31 -38.71 3.39
C SER A 37 95.51 -39.10 2.53
N LEU A 38 95.85 -40.39 2.54
CA LEU A 38 96.97 -40.98 1.81
C LEU A 38 96.47 -41.59 0.49
N VAL A 39 96.24 -40.71 -0.48
CA VAL A 39 95.46 -40.95 -1.72
C VAL A 39 96.12 -41.84 -2.79
N ARG A 40 96.99 -42.78 -2.43
CA ARG A 40 97.67 -43.68 -3.39
C ARG A 40 97.59 -45.15 -2.97
N SER A 41 96.85 -45.92 -3.76
CA SER A 41 96.78 -47.38 -3.70
C SER A 41 96.68 -47.89 -5.14
N ASN A 42 97.55 -48.81 -5.55
CA ASN A 42 97.55 -49.39 -6.89
C ASN A 42 98.07 -50.84 -6.87
N LYS A 43 97.78 -51.62 -7.91
CA LYS A 43 98.15 -53.05 -8.00
C LYS A 43 99.66 -53.29 -8.11
N MET A 44 100.44 -52.28 -8.49
CA MET A 44 101.91 -52.34 -8.59
C MET A 44 102.64 -51.86 -7.33
N LYS A 45 101.91 -51.59 -6.24
CA LYS A 45 102.38 -51.07 -4.94
C LYS A 45 103.19 -49.76 -4.94
N LYS A 46 103.45 -49.13 -6.09
CA LYS A 46 104.25 -47.88 -6.17
C LYS A 46 103.56 -46.70 -5.48
N ILE A 47 104.11 -46.26 -4.33
CA ILE A 47 103.57 -45.14 -3.54
C ILE A 47 104.11 -43.77 -4.00
N GLY A 48 105.38 -43.65 -4.40
CA GLY A 48 105.98 -42.41 -4.89
C GLY A 48 106.16 -41.38 -3.76
N PHE A 49 105.54 -40.19 -3.83
CA PHE A 49 105.74 -39.09 -2.87
C PHE A 49 105.49 -39.43 -1.36
N LEU A 50 104.95 -40.60 -1.03
CA LEU A 50 104.77 -41.09 0.35
C LEU A 50 105.97 -41.93 0.85
N GLU A 51 106.95 -42.19 -0.01
CA GLU A 51 108.23 -42.87 0.27
C GLU A 51 109.26 -41.92 0.91
N THR A 52 109.07 -40.60 0.72
CA THR A 52 109.98 -39.55 1.21
C THR A 52 109.71 -39.22 2.69
N GLU A 53 110.56 -39.72 3.58
CA GLU A 53 110.43 -39.61 5.05
C GLU A 53 110.14 -38.17 5.56
N ASN A 54 110.87 -37.17 5.04
CA ASN A 54 110.68 -35.76 5.41
C ASN A 54 109.22 -35.29 5.21
N ARG A 55 108.52 -35.79 4.19
CA ARG A 55 107.12 -35.46 3.92
C ARG A 55 106.16 -36.22 4.83
N VAL A 56 106.51 -37.45 5.21
CA VAL A 56 105.73 -38.24 6.18
C VAL A 56 105.81 -37.60 7.58
N CYS A 57 107.01 -37.19 8.01
CA CYS A 57 107.20 -36.43 9.26
C CYS A 57 106.39 -35.13 9.27
N VAL A 58 106.42 -34.34 8.19
CA VAL A 58 105.60 -33.12 8.04
C VAL A 58 104.10 -33.43 8.03
N ALA A 59 103.65 -34.58 7.53
CA ALA A 59 102.23 -34.95 7.53
C ALA A 59 101.70 -35.34 8.92
N LEU A 60 102.52 -35.98 9.75
CA LEU A 60 102.12 -36.50 11.07
C LEU A 60 102.25 -35.46 12.20
N SER A 61 103.22 -34.54 12.12
CA SER A 61 103.59 -33.60 13.20
C SER A 61 102.70 -32.36 13.38
N ARG A 62 101.50 -32.33 12.77
CA ARG A 62 100.74 -31.07 12.56
C ARG A 62 99.45 -30.93 13.39
N ALA A 63 98.95 -32.03 13.94
CA ALA A 63 97.73 -32.03 14.75
C ALA A 63 98.04 -31.64 16.21
N ARG A 64 97.08 -31.00 16.89
CA ARG A 64 97.19 -30.65 18.32
C ARG A 64 96.31 -31.52 19.22
N ASP A 65 95.06 -31.72 18.82
CA ASP A 65 94.02 -32.38 19.60
C ASP A 65 93.69 -33.78 19.06
N GLY A 66 93.86 -34.02 17.75
CA GLY A 66 93.62 -35.33 17.14
C GLY A 66 94.04 -35.44 15.68
N LEU A 67 94.68 -36.57 15.34
CA LEU A 67 95.11 -36.92 13.98
C LEU A 67 94.39 -38.20 13.53
N TYR A 68 93.69 -38.14 12.41
CA TYR A 68 93.02 -39.28 11.80
C TYR A 68 93.62 -39.54 10.42
N ILE A 69 94.12 -40.75 10.18
CA ILE A 69 94.85 -41.11 8.96
C ILE A 69 94.05 -42.13 8.16
N VAL A 70 93.79 -41.83 6.88
CA VAL A 70 93.00 -42.68 5.98
C VAL A 70 93.86 -43.07 4.78
N GLY A 71 94.22 -44.35 4.67
CA GLY A 71 95.08 -44.88 3.60
C GLY A 71 95.20 -46.40 3.61
N ASN A 72 95.71 -46.98 2.52
CA ASN A 72 96.01 -48.41 2.46
C ASN A 72 97.40 -48.69 3.07
N MET A 73 97.41 -49.11 4.34
CA MET A 73 98.65 -49.37 5.08
C MET A 73 99.49 -50.51 4.50
N GLU A 74 98.89 -51.54 3.89
CA GLU A 74 99.64 -52.68 3.33
C GLU A 74 100.54 -52.27 2.16
N ASN A 75 100.01 -51.40 1.29
CA ASN A 75 100.77 -50.82 0.17
C ASN A 75 101.84 -49.85 0.65
N LEU A 76 101.62 -49.14 1.77
CA LEU A 76 102.62 -48.23 2.36
C LEU A 76 103.78 -49.02 2.99
N THR A 77 103.48 -50.09 3.75
CA THR A 77 104.51 -50.93 4.39
C THR A 77 105.34 -51.78 3.43
N ALA A 78 104.88 -51.96 2.18
CA ALA A 78 105.55 -52.80 1.20
C ALA A 78 106.52 -52.05 0.28
N SER A 79 106.76 -50.75 0.50
CA SER A 79 107.52 -49.90 -0.43
C SER A 79 108.24 -48.71 0.25
N SER A 80 108.49 -48.77 1.56
CA SER A 80 109.27 -47.79 2.33
C SER A 80 109.45 -48.26 3.78
N ASP A 81 110.63 -48.10 4.35
CA ASP A 81 111.02 -48.68 5.66
C ASP A 81 110.47 -47.94 6.89
N ILE A 82 109.96 -46.72 6.73
CA ILE A 82 109.39 -45.91 7.82
C ILE A 82 107.94 -46.32 8.16
N TRP A 83 107.14 -46.74 7.16
CA TRP A 83 105.74 -47.08 7.35
C TRP A 83 105.49 -48.33 8.22
N PRO A 84 106.33 -49.39 8.18
CA PRO A 84 106.25 -50.49 9.15
C PRO A 84 106.36 -50.03 10.61
N GLN A 85 107.24 -49.06 10.89
CA GLN A 85 107.44 -48.50 12.23
C GLN A 85 106.20 -47.70 12.68
N ILE A 86 105.66 -46.87 11.78
CA ILE A 86 104.42 -46.11 12.01
C ILE A 86 103.23 -47.07 12.25
N LYS A 87 103.10 -48.14 11.46
CA LYS A 87 102.06 -49.18 11.66
C LYS A 87 102.18 -49.83 13.03
N ASN A 88 103.39 -50.22 13.45
CA ASN A 88 103.60 -50.86 14.76
C ASN A 88 103.23 -49.94 15.92
N SER A 89 103.58 -48.65 15.84
CA SER A 89 103.20 -47.64 16.84
C SER A 89 101.68 -47.44 16.91
N LEU A 90 100.99 -47.33 15.76
CA LEU A 90 99.53 -47.22 15.71
C LEU A 90 98.81 -48.48 16.23
N VAL A 91 99.38 -49.66 16.00
CA VAL A 91 98.85 -50.93 16.54
C VAL A 91 99.03 -51.00 18.06
N GLN A 92 100.20 -50.62 18.60
CA GLN A 92 100.44 -50.55 20.05
C GLN A 92 99.49 -49.57 20.76
N GLN A 93 99.15 -48.46 20.11
CA GLN A 93 98.20 -47.46 20.61
C GLN A 93 96.73 -47.84 20.41
N GLN A 94 96.43 -49.03 19.85
CA GLN A 94 95.08 -49.45 19.40
C GLN A 94 94.41 -48.48 18.40
N ALA A 95 95.20 -47.60 17.78
CA ALA A 95 94.77 -46.57 16.83
C ALA A 95 94.77 -47.06 15.35
N PHE A 96 95.00 -48.35 15.12
CA PHE A 96 94.97 -48.96 13.79
C PHE A 96 93.75 -49.89 13.63
N GLY A 97 92.88 -49.59 12.67
CA GLY A 97 91.71 -50.42 12.35
C GLY A 97 90.83 -49.85 11.22
N PRO A 98 89.76 -50.56 10.82
CA PRO A 98 88.91 -50.20 9.68
C PRO A 98 87.85 -49.12 10.00
N GLY A 99 88.04 -48.30 11.04
CA GLY A 99 87.05 -47.32 11.50
C GLY A 99 87.39 -46.70 12.84
N PHE A 100 86.49 -45.86 13.36
CA PHE A 100 86.59 -45.17 14.65
C PHE A 100 85.22 -44.97 15.31
N ASP A 101 85.17 -44.56 16.57
CA ASP A 101 83.93 -44.41 17.36
C ASP A 101 83.53 -42.96 17.60
N LEU A 102 82.22 -42.70 17.60
CA LEU A 102 81.61 -41.41 17.90
C LEU A 102 80.66 -41.52 19.09
N ARG A 103 80.75 -40.62 20.07
CA ARG A 103 79.88 -40.58 21.27
C ARG A 103 78.92 -39.39 21.23
N CYS A 104 77.65 -39.62 21.53
CA CYS A 104 76.65 -38.55 21.59
C CYS A 104 76.82 -37.66 22.84
N GLU A 105 76.64 -36.34 22.69
CA GLU A 105 76.80 -35.38 23.79
C GLU A 105 75.62 -35.38 24.77
N VAL A 106 74.39 -35.48 24.25
CA VAL A 106 73.14 -35.52 25.02
C VAL A 106 72.95 -36.89 25.69
N HIS A 107 73.18 -37.96 24.94
CA HIS A 107 73.07 -39.34 25.41
C HIS A 107 74.47 -39.95 25.55
N ARG A 108 75.16 -39.60 26.64
CA ARG A 108 76.59 -39.89 26.84
C ARG A 108 76.93 -41.39 26.93
N ASP A 109 75.94 -42.25 27.11
CA ASP A 109 76.06 -43.71 27.09
C ASP A 109 76.04 -44.30 25.67
N GLN A 110 75.70 -43.51 24.64
CA GLN A 110 75.56 -43.97 23.26
C GLN A 110 76.83 -43.70 22.44
N VAL A 111 77.43 -44.77 21.94
CA VAL A 111 78.63 -44.78 21.09
C VAL A 111 78.29 -45.50 19.78
N THR A 112 78.71 -44.92 18.65
CA THR A 112 78.49 -45.45 17.30
C THR A 112 79.82 -45.67 16.60
N ARG A 113 80.13 -46.92 16.26
CA ARG A 113 81.27 -47.27 15.40
C ARG A 113 80.98 -46.88 13.96
N VAL A 114 81.92 -46.19 13.33
CA VAL A 114 81.87 -45.71 11.94
C VAL A 114 82.97 -46.37 11.14
N THR A 115 82.59 -47.03 10.05
CA THR A 115 83.47 -47.75 9.12
C THR A 115 83.28 -47.29 7.67
N CYS A 116 82.06 -46.88 7.30
CA CYS A 116 81.73 -46.36 5.97
C CYS A 116 80.96 -45.03 6.04
N ALA A 117 80.81 -44.36 4.89
CA ALA A 117 80.08 -43.08 4.82
C ALA A 117 78.61 -43.22 5.25
N GLN A 118 77.98 -44.37 5.00
CA GLN A 118 76.60 -44.65 5.39
C GLN A 118 76.42 -44.75 6.91
N ASP A 119 77.45 -45.09 7.69
CA ASP A 119 77.33 -45.18 9.15
C ASP A 119 77.01 -43.82 9.80
N PHE A 120 77.47 -42.70 9.19
CA PHE A 120 77.14 -41.35 9.66
C PHE A 120 75.64 -41.03 9.64
N SER A 121 74.83 -41.73 8.83
CA SER A 121 73.37 -41.56 8.84
C SER A 121 72.73 -41.91 10.20
N LYS A 122 73.39 -42.76 10.99
CA LYS A 122 72.97 -43.18 12.34
C LYS A 122 73.19 -42.08 13.40
N VAL A 123 73.96 -41.06 13.07
CA VAL A 123 74.36 -39.92 13.94
C VAL A 123 74.16 -38.56 13.23
N ALA A 124 73.13 -38.49 12.37
CA ALA A 124 72.71 -37.23 11.73
C ALA A 124 72.43 -36.12 12.77
N GLU A 125 72.64 -34.86 12.39
CA GLU A 125 72.54 -33.68 13.30
C GLU A 125 73.41 -33.77 14.57
N GLY A 126 74.46 -34.61 14.57
CA GLY A 126 75.35 -34.85 15.72
C GLY A 126 74.71 -35.62 16.88
N GLY A 127 73.47 -36.11 16.69
CA GLY A 127 72.70 -36.82 17.71
C GLY A 127 72.93 -38.33 17.70
N CYS A 128 71.99 -39.04 18.34
CA CYS A 128 71.84 -40.49 18.24
C CYS A 128 70.37 -40.83 17.97
N SER A 129 70.07 -42.12 17.77
CA SER A 129 68.72 -42.61 17.42
C SER A 129 67.67 -42.55 18.54
N ARG A 130 68.02 -42.10 19.76
CA ARG A 130 67.05 -41.91 20.87
C ARG A 130 66.23 -40.63 20.71
N ILE A 131 65.08 -40.56 21.38
CA ILE A 131 64.24 -39.35 21.45
C ILE A 131 64.91 -38.29 22.35
N CYS A 132 64.81 -37.01 22.00
CA CYS A 132 65.45 -35.89 22.70
C CYS A 132 64.91 -35.66 24.13
N GLY A 133 63.60 -35.72 24.32
CA GLY A 133 62.96 -35.71 25.65
C GLY A 133 62.94 -34.38 26.41
N GLN A 134 63.72 -33.37 26.01
CA GLN A 134 63.76 -32.06 26.69
C GLN A 134 62.41 -31.33 26.68
N GLN A 135 62.12 -30.55 27.72
CA GLN A 135 60.87 -29.81 27.87
C GLN A 135 60.85 -28.54 26.99
N LEU A 136 59.76 -28.37 26.24
CA LEU A 136 59.49 -27.22 25.39
C LEU A 136 58.84 -26.08 26.19
N SER A 137 58.89 -24.85 25.66
CA SER A 137 58.22 -23.67 26.21
C SER A 137 56.70 -23.82 26.40
N CYS A 138 56.07 -24.74 25.67
CA CYS A 138 54.65 -25.10 25.82
C CYS A 138 54.38 -26.22 26.85
N GLY A 139 55.33 -26.51 27.75
CA GLY A 139 55.24 -27.53 28.80
C GLY A 139 55.35 -28.99 28.34
N HIS A 140 55.29 -29.25 27.04
CA HIS A 140 55.37 -30.60 26.47
C HIS A 140 56.82 -31.06 26.25
N LEU A 141 57.07 -32.36 26.32
CA LEU A 141 58.38 -32.95 26.02
C LEU A 141 58.64 -33.07 24.51
N CYS A 142 59.87 -32.81 24.08
CA CYS A 142 60.32 -32.93 22.70
C CYS A 142 60.34 -34.39 22.23
N LYS A 143 59.57 -34.70 21.19
CA LYS A 143 59.43 -36.05 20.61
C LYS A 143 60.26 -36.28 19.33
N SER A 144 61.16 -35.37 18.99
CA SER A 144 62.12 -35.59 17.90
C SER A 144 63.23 -36.54 18.31
N MET A 145 63.92 -37.14 17.33
CA MET A 145 65.22 -37.79 17.57
C MET A 145 66.22 -36.78 18.15
N CYS A 146 67.20 -37.27 18.88
CA CYS A 146 68.24 -36.48 19.54
C CYS A 146 68.98 -35.60 18.52
N HIS A 147 69.23 -34.34 18.88
CA HIS A 147 69.91 -33.34 18.07
C HIS A 147 70.77 -32.45 18.98
N VAL A 148 71.87 -31.90 18.47
CA VAL A 148 72.75 -30.99 19.23
C VAL A 148 72.55 -29.51 18.85
N ALA A 149 71.80 -29.24 17.77
CA ALA A 149 71.49 -27.88 17.32
C ALA A 149 70.68 -27.07 18.35
N GLN A 150 71.27 -25.95 18.81
CA GLN A 150 70.80 -25.17 19.97
C GLN A 150 69.40 -24.55 19.80
N ASP A 151 69.03 -24.11 18.59
CA ASP A 151 67.77 -23.39 18.33
C ASP A 151 66.60 -24.30 17.88
N TYR A 152 66.79 -25.62 17.86
CA TYR A 152 65.79 -26.57 17.36
C TYR A 152 64.47 -26.51 18.16
N HIS A 153 64.55 -26.43 19.49
CA HIS A 153 63.39 -26.44 20.37
C HIS A 153 62.50 -25.19 20.24
N ASN A 154 63.08 -24.03 19.91
CA ASN A 154 62.32 -22.80 19.68
C ASN A 154 61.48 -22.86 18.39
N ARG A 155 61.99 -23.56 17.38
CA ARG A 155 61.31 -23.75 16.08
C ARG A 155 60.34 -24.94 16.06
N TYR A 156 60.32 -25.75 17.12
CA TYR A 156 59.56 -27.00 17.16
C TYR A 156 58.05 -26.76 17.33
N LYS A 157 57.29 -27.03 16.27
CA LYS A 157 55.82 -26.92 16.25
C LYS A 157 55.18 -28.08 17.02
N CYS A 158 54.82 -27.84 18.28
CA CYS A 158 54.20 -28.85 19.15
C CYS A 158 52.86 -29.37 18.61
N LYS A 159 52.80 -30.68 18.34
CA LYS A 159 51.65 -31.37 17.75
C LYS A 159 50.67 -31.99 18.77
N ALA A 160 50.96 -31.87 20.07
CA ALA A 160 50.10 -32.36 21.15
C ALA A 160 48.76 -31.59 21.22
N PRO A 161 47.72 -32.11 21.91
CA PRO A 161 46.51 -31.34 22.21
C PRO A 161 46.83 -30.03 22.94
N CYS A 162 46.03 -28.99 22.75
CA CYS A 162 46.21 -27.75 23.49
C CYS A 162 45.61 -27.87 24.90
N PRO A 163 46.38 -27.66 25.99
CA PRO A 163 45.90 -27.82 27.37
C PRO A 163 45.06 -26.62 27.86
N LYS A 164 44.77 -25.64 27.00
CA LYS A 164 44.00 -24.44 27.36
C LYS A 164 42.50 -24.75 27.42
N ILE A 165 41.85 -24.25 28.48
CA ILE A 165 40.40 -24.13 28.58
C ILE A 165 39.98 -22.81 27.91
N LEU A 166 38.90 -22.83 27.13
CA LEU A 166 38.45 -21.71 26.29
C LEU A 166 37.35 -20.83 26.91
N CYS A 167 36.67 -21.30 27.96
CA CYS A 167 35.50 -20.63 28.54
C CYS A 167 35.28 -21.05 30.00
N GLN A 168 34.36 -20.36 30.68
CA GLN A 168 34.02 -20.63 32.08
C GLN A 168 33.37 -22.02 32.27
N ASP A 169 32.68 -22.53 31.25
CA ASP A 169 32.08 -23.88 31.24
C ASP A 169 33.11 -25.03 31.12
N GLY A 170 34.41 -24.75 31.25
CA GLY A 170 35.47 -25.77 31.34
C GLY A 170 35.91 -26.41 30.02
N HIS A 171 35.31 -26.04 28.88
CA HIS A 171 35.62 -26.65 27.59
C HIS A 171 37.11 -26.51 27.18
N GLN A 172 37.77 -27.66 26.98
CA GLN A 172 39.14 -27.75 26.49
C GLN A 172 39.24 -27.38 25.00
N CYS A 173 40.39 -26.85 24.59
CA CYS A 173 40.65 -26.46 23.21
C CYS A 173 40.84 -27.69 22.29
N PRO A 174 40.02 -27.89 21.25
CA PRO A 174 40.10 -29.05 20.37
C PRO A 174 41.27 -28.99 19.35
N LYS A 175 42.08 -27.93 19.39
CA LYS A 175 43.18 -27.67 18.45
C LYS A 175 44.52 -28.19 19.00
N LYS A 176 45.52 -28.36 18.13
CA LYS A 176 46.88 -28.72 18.54
C LYS A 176 47.60 -27.52 19.16
N CYS A 177 48.47 -27.74 20.13
CA CYS A 177 49.08 -26.71 20.98
C CYS A 177 49.77 -25.54 20.21
N HIS A 178 50.29 -25.79 19.01
CA HIS A 178 50.86 -24.75 18.12
C HIS A 178 49.85 -23.90 17.31
N GLN A 179 48.54 -24.13 17.43
CA GLN A 179 47.49 -23.42 16.70
C GLN A 179 46.82 -22.38 17.62
N ASP A 180 46.43 -21.23 17.05
CA ASP A 180 45.68 -20.25 17.83
C ASP A 180 44.28 -20.77 18.19
N CYS A 181 43.88 -20.48 19.43
CA CYS A 181 42.78 -21.11 20.13
C CYS A 181 41.42 -20.55 19.71
N GLY A 182 41.26 -19.22 19.67
CA GLY A 182 39.99 -18.56 19.38
C GLY A 182 38.85 -18.92 20.34
N ASP A 183 37.63 -18.51 19.98
CA ASP A 183 36.45 -18.68 20.82
C ASP A 183 35.98 -20.12 20.97
N CYS A 184 35.22 -20.38 22.05
CA CYS A 184 34.68 -21.71 22.31
C CYS A 184 33.48 -22.03 21.40
N VAL A 185 33.70 -22.88 20.39
CA VAL A 185 32.66 -23.32 19.44
C VAL A 185 31.92 -24.60 19.85
N VAL A 186 32.10 -25.11 21.07
CA VAL A 186 31.45 -26.35 21.53
C VAL A 186 29.92 -26.16 21.57
N PRO A 187 29.13 -27.06 20.95
CA PRO A 187 27.68 -26.95 20.94
C PRO A 187 27.08 -27.32 22.31
N MET A 188 26.33 -26.40 22.91
CA MET A 188 25.53 -26.65 24.10
C MET A 188 24.03 -26.72 23.77
N ARG A 189 23.36 -27.77 24.25
CA ARG A 189 21.90 -27.88 24.19
C ARG A 189 21.28 -26.84 25.13
N ARG A 190 20.74 -25.76 24.59
CA ARG A 190 20.09 -24.65 25.33
C ARG A 190 18.62 -24.53 24.91
N VAL A 191 17.79 -24.01 25.80
CA VAL A 191 16.43 -23.57 25.49
C VAL A 191 16.51 -22.17 24.89
N LEU A 192 15.88 -21.96 23.73
CA LEU A 192 15.77 -20.67 23.07
C LEU A 192 14.58 -19.88 23.61
N ILE A 193 14.50 -18.59 23.30
CA ILE A 193 13.42 -17.69 23.78
C ILE A 193 12.04 -18.12 23.26
N CYS A 194 11.99 -18.77 22.10
CA CYS A 194 10.79 -19.43 21.56
C CYS A 194 10.47 -20.80 22.21
N ASN A 195 11.12 -21.14 23.32
CA ASN A 195 10.97 -22.37 24.11
C ASN A 195 11.33 -23.70 23.40
N HIS A 196 11.85 -23.64 22.17
CA HIS A 196 12.45 -24.80 21.49
C HIS A 196 13.89 -25.06 21.97
N PHE A 197 14.35 -26.31 21.84
CA PHE A 197 15.73 -26.70 22.14
C PHE A 197 16.62 -26.56 20.91
N ALA A 198 17.84 -26.04 21.08
CA ALA A 198 18.85 -26.02 20.02
C ALA A 198 20.27 -26.23 20.55
N ASN A 199 21.16 -26.69 19.66
CA ASN A 199 22.59 -26.82 19.93
C ASN A 199 23.30 -25.51 19.59
N VAL A 200 23.37 -24.60 20.56
CA VAL A 200 23.94 -23.26 20.43
C VAL A 200 25.45 -23.31 20.72
N PRO A 201 26.33 -22.76 19.87
CA PRO A 201 27.76 -22.68 20.16
C PRO A 201 28.02 -21.93 21.47
N CYS A 202 28.99 -22.38 22.27
CA CYS A 202 29.26 -21.87 23.62
C CYS A 202 29.42 -20.34 23.68
N TYR A 203 30.11 -19.74 22.71
CA TYR A 203 30.33 -18.30 22.59
C TYR A 203 29.07 -17.48 22.22
N MET A 204 27.97 -18.11 21.81
CA MET A 204 26.80 -17.45 21.23
C MET A 204 25.65 -17.29 22.24
N ASP A 205 25.16 -16.06 22.35
CA ASP A 205 23.96 -15.72 23.12
C ASP A 205 22.70 -16.30 22.45
N ILE A 206 21.81 -16.90 23.25
CA ILE A 206 20.55 -17.50 22.79
C ILE A 206 19.61 -16.51 22.07
N ARG A 207 19.75 -15.19 22.30
CA ARG A 207 19.03 -14.12 21.59
C ARG A 207 19.40 -14.03 20.11
N ASN A 208 20.61 -14.45 19.75
CA ASN A 208 21.16 -14.30 18.39
C ASN A 208 21.07 -15.60 17.56
N PHE A 209 20.63 -16.70 18.18
CA PHE A 209 20.52 -18.01 17.52
C PHE A 209 19.16 -18.17 16.82
N LYS A 210 19.17 -18.65 15.57
CA LYS A 210 17.96 -18.85 14.76
C LYS A 210 17.34 -20.22 15.04
N CYS A 211 16.10 -20.25 15.50
CA CYS A 211 15.37 -21.49 15.74
C CYS A 211 14.81 -22.08 14.43
N GLU A 212 15.37 -23.20 13.99
CA GLU A 212 14.97 -23.88 12.74
C GLU A 212 13.72 -24.78 12.88
N GLU A 213 13.25 -25.01 14.12
CA GLU A 213 12.10 -25.88 14.42
C GLU A 213 10.84 -25.47 13.64
N LEU A 214 10.17 -26.43 12.99
CA LEU A 214 9.07 -26.15 12.08
C LEU A 214 7.75 -25.91 12.83
N VAL A 215 7.18 -24.71 12.67
CA VAL A 215 5.89 -24.32 13.24
C VAL A 215 4.87 -24.04 12.14
N THR A 216 3.60 -24.41 12.37
CA THR A 216 2.50 -24.11 11.43
C THR A 216 1.77 -22.84 11.86
N VAL A 217 1.78 -21.83 10.99
CA VAL A 217 1.19 -20.50 11.24
C VAL A 217 0.24 -20.11 10.11
N MET A 218 -0.69 -19.20 10.42
CA MET A 218 -1.61 -18.64 9.42
C MET A 218 -1.10 -17.28 8.93
N VAL A 219 -0.83 -17.15 7.63
CA VAL A 219 -0.36 -15.90 7.02
C VAL A 219 -1.49 -14.87 7.03
N ALA A 220 -1.35 -13.82 7.84
CA ALA A 220 -2.44 -12.90 8.17
C ALA A 220 -3.06 -12.15 6.97
N LEU A 221 -2.32 -11.98 5.86
CA LEU A 221 -2.78 -11.23 4.69
C LEU A 221 -3.61 -12.08 3.70
N CYS A 222 -3.43 -13.40 3.68
CA CYS A 222 -4.13 -14.31 2.75
C CYS A 222 -4.92 -15.44 3.42
N GLY A 223 -4.74 -15.66 4.73
CA GLY A 223 -5.43 -16.69 5.52
C GLY A 223 -4.93 -18.12 5.30
N HIS A 224 -3.88 -18.32 4.50
CA HIS A 224 -3.30 -19.65 4.28
C HIS A 224 -2.50 -20.13 5.48
N GLN A 225 -2.64 -21.40 5.84
CA GLN A 225 -1.74 -22.09 6.76
C GLN A 225 -0.46 -22.52 6.01
N VAL A 226 0.69 -22.17 6.59
CA VAL A 226 2.03 -22.54 6.10
C VAL A 226 2.88 -23.07 7.26
N THR A 227 3.78 -24.00 6.95
CA THR A 227 4.74 -24.54 7.90
C THR A 227 6.10 -23.93 7.59
N VAL A 228 6.70 -23.24 8.57
CA VAL A 228 7.94 -22.46 8.41
C VAL A 228 8.83 -22.62 9.65
N PRO A 229 10.15 -22.37 9.55
CA PRO A 229 11.03 -22.29 10.71
C PRO A 229 10.54 -21.26 11.74
N CYS A 230 10.69 -21.56 13.03
CA CYS A 230 10.25 -20.69 14.11
C CYS A 230 10.88 -19.29 14.04
N TYR A 231 12.13 -19.14 13.56
CA TYR A 231 12.74 -17.81 13.40
C TYR A 231 12.08 -16.93 12.32
N THR A 232 11.21 -17.46 11.45
CA THR A 232 10.44 -16.69 10.46
C THR A 232 8.94 -16.64 10.76
N SER A 233 8.47 -17.23 11.87
CA SER A 233 7.03 -17.35 12.17
C SER A 233 6.31 -16.02 12.38
N GLU A 234 7.03 -14.94 12.69
CA GLU A 234 6.48 -13.58 12.77
C GLU A 234 6.21 -12.94 11.40
N ASN A 235 6.96 -13.32 10.37
CA ASN A 235 6.83 -12.81 8.99
C ASN A 235 6.82 -13.97 7.96
N PRO A 236 5.81 -14.87 8.02
CA PRO A 236 5.77 -16.08 7.20
C PRO A 236 5.38 -15.76 5.75
N THR A 237 6.24 -16.11 4.80
CA THR A 237 5.95 -15.95 3.36
C THR A 237 5.03 -17.06 2.84
N CYS A 238 4.03 -16.71 2.02
CA CYS A 238 3.03 -17.68 1.56
C CYS A 238 3.46 -18.42 0.29
N ASN A 239 3.95 -19.65 0.44
CA ASN A 239 4.34 -20.51 -0.69
C ASN A 239 3.20 -21.32 -1.34
N LYS A 240 1.96 -21.24 -0.83
CA LYS A 240 0.80 -21.91 -1.45
C LYS A 240 0.53 -21.36 -2.86
N ALA A 241 0.05 -22.22 -3.76
CA ALA A 241 -0.47 -21.81 -5.07
C ALA A 241 -1.63 -20.81 -4.91
N CYS A 242 -1.76 -19.86 -5.85
CA CYS A 242 -2.84 -18.88 -5.82
C CYS A 242 -4.14 -19.49 -6.34
N ASP A 243 -5.18 -19.54 -5.49
CA ASP A 243 -6.50 -20.10 -5.81
C ASP A 243 -7.46 -19.03 -6.38
N ILE A 244 -6.97 -17.87 -6.80
CA ILE A 244 -7.79 -16.74 -7.24
C ILE A 244 -8.23 -16.89 -8.71
N ARG A 245 -9.51 -16.61 -8.99
CA ARG A 245 -10.05 -16.48 -10.34
C ARG A 245 -9.84 -15.08 -10.88
N LEU A 246 -9.19 -15.01 -12.04
CA LEU A 246 -8.93 -13.80 -12.82
C LEU A 246 -10.21 -13.30 -13.50
N GLU A 247 -10.21 -12.03 -13.96
CA GLU A 247 -11.36 -11.44 -14.68
C GLU A 247 -11.66 -12.13 -16.02
N CYS A 248 -10.67 -12.80 -16.61
CA CYS A 248 -10.85 -13.64 -17.81
C CYS A 248 -11.47 -15.02 -17.51
N GLY A 249 -11.67 -15.38 -16.24
CA GLY A 249 -12.25 -16.65 -15.80
C GLY A 249 -11.26 -17.78 -15.55
N HIS A 250 -9.99 -17.60 -15.92
CA HIS A 250 -8.90 -18.53 -15.60
C HIS A 250 -8.50 -18.46 -14.12
N SER A 251 -7.85 -19.51 -13.61
CA SER A 251 -7.07 -19.45 -12.36
C SER A 251 -5.76 -18.68 -12.58
N CYS A 252 -5.20 -18.12 -11.50
CA CYS A 252 -3.82 -17.69 -11.51
C CYS A 252 -2.88 -18.90 -11.33
N ASP A 253 -1.71 -18.88 -11.99
CA ASP A 253 -0.72 -19.97 -11.91
C ASP A 253 0.52 -19.61 -11.07
N ARG A 254 0.51 -18.45 -10.39
CA ARG A 254 1.55 -18.04 -9.42
C ARG A 254 1.30 -18.64 -8.04
N THR A 255 2.31 -18.55 -7.16
CA THR A 255 2.12 -18.60 -5.71
C THR A 255 1.27 -17.43 -5.22
N CYS A 256 0.80 -17.50 -3.97
CA CYS A 256 0.02 -16.44 -3.33
C CYS A 256 0.81 -15.12 -3.23
N HIS A 257 0.37 -14.11 -3.98
CA HIS A 257 1.02 -12.79 -4.11
C HIS A 257 0.04 -11.64 -3.81
N VAL A 258 -0.88 -11.88 -2.87
CA VAL A 258 -1.91 -10.93 -2.40
C VAL A 258 -1.30 -9.63 -1.86
N ASP A 259 -0.04 -9.68 -1.42
CA ASP A 259 0.68 -8.57 -0.82
C ASP A 259 1.15 -7.56 -1.89
N ASP A 260 1.45 -8.04 -3.11
CA ASP A 260 1.89 -7.24 -4.26
C ASP A 260 0.74 -6.81 -5.19
N ASP A 261 -0.20 -7.73 -5.46
CA ASP A 261 -1.32 -7.54 -6.39
C ASP A 261 -2.61 -8.28 -5.90
N PRO A 262 -3.33 -7.73 -4.90
CA PRO A 262 -4.43 -8.41 -4.23
C PRO A 262 -5.63 -8.74 -5.14
N ASP A 263 -5.91 -7.88 -6.13
CA ASP A 263 -7.08 -8.01 -7.02
C ASP A 263 -6.70 -8.49 -8.44
N HIS A 264 -5.42 -8.84 -8.64
CA HIS A 264 -4.86 -9.35 -9.89
C HIS A 264 -5.13 -8.35 -11.04
N LEU A 265 -4.59 -7.15 -10.86
CA LEU A 265 -4.62 -6.03 -11.81
C LEU A 265 -3.39 -6.02 -12.71
N ASP A 266 -2.23 -6.37 -12.15
CA ASP A 266 -0.92 -6.33 -12.81
C ASP A 266 -0.53 -7.72 -13.38
N TYR A 267 -1.17 -8.80 -12.92
CA TYR A 267 -0.88 -10.17 -13.36
C TYR A 267 -1.27 -10.45 -14.84
N PRO A 268 -0.29 -10.80 -15.72
CA PRO A 268 -0.56 -11.16 -17.10
C PRO A 268 -1.06 -12.60 -17.23
N CYS A 269 -2.32 -12.81 -17.63
CA CYS A 269 -2.87 -14.13 -17.88
C CYS A 269 -2.34 -14.76 -19.19
N ILE A 270 -1.29 -15.57 -19.11
CA ILE A 270 -0.65 -16.22 -20.26
C ILE A 270 -1.39 -17.45 -20.83
N LYS A 271 -2.43 -17.96 -20.16
CA LYS A 271 -3.20 -19.13 -20.64
C LYS A 271 -3.80 -18.91 -22.03
N PRO A 272 -4.07 -19.96 -22.83
CA PRO A 272 -4.72 -19.85 -24.13
C PRO A 272 -6.03 -19.06 -24.04
N CYS A 273 -6.28 -18.16 -24.99
CA CYS A 273 -7.43 -17.28 -24.92
C CYS A 273 -8.74 -18.01 -25.22
N ALA A 274 -9.53 -18.30 -24.18
CA ALA A 274 -10.87 -18.89 -24.27
C ALA A 274 -11.95 -17.96 -24.88
N ARG A 275 -11.55 -16.80 -25.44
CA ARG A 275 -12.41 -15.90 -26.22
C ARG A 275 -12.47 -16.34 -27.69
N LEU A 276 -13.48 -15.88 -28.41
CA LEU A 276 -13.46 -15.88 -29.86
C LEU A 276 -12.41 -14.88 -30.38
N ASN A 277 -11.97 -15.03 -31.63
CA ASN A 277 -11.20 -13.96 -32.28
C ASN A 277 -12.03 -12.67 -32.31
N LYS A 278 -11.35 -11.52 -32.24
CA LYS A 278 -12.01 -10.21 -32.17
C LYS A 278 -12.87 -10.00 -33.42
N ASP A 279 -14.07 -9.44 -33.20
CA ASP A 279 -15.10 -9.12 -34.20
C ASP A 279 -15.64 -10.31 -35.04
N CYS A 280 -15.37 -11.55 -34.61
CA CYS A 280 -15.85 -12.76 -35.28
C CYS A 280 -17.37 -12.96 -35.18
N SER A 281 -17.99 -13.53 -36.23
CA SER A 281 -19.42 -13.87 -36.28
C SER A 281 -19.70 -15.34 -36.67
N ALA A 282 -18.74 -16.23 -36.41
CA ALA A 282 -18.80 -17.65 -36.78
C ALA A 282 -17.97 -18.52 -35.80
N ASP A 283 -17.96 -18.14 -34.52
CA ASP A 283 -17.38 -18.87 -33.39
C ASP A 283 -15.92 -19.39 -33.54
N HIS A 284 -15.13 -18.74 -34.40
CA HIS A 284 -13.70 -19.02 -34.54
C HIS A 284 -12.94 -18.62 -33.26
N LYS A 285 -12.46 -19.62 -32.51
CA LYS A 285 -11.69 -19.47 -31.26
C LYS A 285 -10.37 -18.71 -31.46
N CYS A 286 -10.00 -17.88 -30.49
CA CYS A 286 -8.73 -17.16 -30.50
C CYS A 286 -7.52 -18.10 -30.32
N LYS A 287 -6.38 -17.74 -30.91
CA LYS A 287 -5.11 -18.50 -30.83
C LYS A 287 -4.01 -17.79 -30.01
N MET A 288 -4.30 -16.60 -29.49
CA MET A 288 -3.37 -15.78 -28.70
C MET A 288 -3.44 -16.15 -27.21
N ALA A 289 -2.51 -15.63 -26.40
CA ALA A 289 -2.62 -15.70 -24.95
C ALA A 289 -3.80 -14.85 -24.44
N CYS A 290 -4.30 -15.15 -23.24
CA CYS A 290 -5.54 -14.56 -22.76
C CYS A 290 -5.41 -13.07 -22.37
N MET A 291 -4.22 -12.61 -21.98
CA MET A 291 -3.94 -11.18 -21.71
C MET A 291 -3.76 -10.38 -22.99
N GLU A 292 -3.27 -11.01 -24.07
CA GLU A 292 -3.06 -10.34 -25.35
C GLU A 292 -4.41 -9.85 -25.91
N GLU A 293 -4.39 -8.75 -26.65
CA GLU A 293 -5.56 -8.37 -27.43
C GLU A 293 -5.81 -9.44 -28.48
N CYS A 294 -7.02 -10.03 -28.45
CA CYS A 294 -7.42 -10.97 -29.48
C CYS A 294 -7.30 -10.29 -30.84
N LEU A 295 -6.51 -10.88 -31.74
CA LEU A 295 -6.41 -10.34 -33.08
C LEU A 295 -7.77 -10.44 -33.80
N PRO A 296 -8.04 -9.51 -34.73
CA PRO A 296 -9.15 -9.62 -35.67
C PRO A 296 -9.12 -10.99 -36.39
N CYS A 297 -10.21 -11.75 -36.30
CA CYS A 297 -10.48 -13.01 -37.01
C CYS A 297 -10.16 -13.00 -38.54
N PRO A 298 -9.07 -13.65 -39.00
CA PRO A 298 -8.54 -13.51 -40.37
C PRO A 298 -9.30 -14.29 -41.46
N VAL A 299 -10.31 -15.09 -41.10
CA VAL A 299 -11.21 -15.79 -42.06
C VAL A 299 -11.99 -14.74 -42.87
N LYS A 300 -12.32 -14.96 -44.16
CA LYS A 300 -13.15 -14.01 -44.96
C LYS A 300 -14.62 -14.43 -45.02
N THR A 301 -15.55 -13.48 -44.93
CA THR A 301 -17.01 -13.72 -44.90
C THR A 301 -17.81 -12.56 -45.52
N GLU A 302 -18.98 -12.85 -46.07
CA GLU A 302 -19.97 -11.85 -46.49
C GLU A 302 -20.86 -11.43 -45.32
N LYS A 303 -21.12 -10.12 -45.14
CA LYS A 303 -21.80 -9.55 -43.97
C LYS A 303 -22.68 -8.35 -44.33
N GLN A 304 -23.71 -8.06 -43.54
CA GLN A 304 -24.42 -6.78 -43.63
C GLN A 304 -23.76 -5.68 -42.78
N LEU A 305 -23.64 -4.50 -43.36
CA LEU A 305 -23.33 -3.23 -42.69
C LEU A 305 -24.50 -2.83 -41.77
N PRO A 306 -24.27 -2.23 -40.58
CA PRO A 306 -25.33 -1.95 -39.58
C PRO A 306 -26.38 -0.91 -39.99
N CYS A 307 -26.34 -0.46 -41.23
CA CYS A 307 -27.31 0.41 -41.87
C CYS A 307 -28.16 -0.31 -42.94
N GLY A 308 -28.04 -1.65 -43.06
CA GLY A 308 -28.90 -2.52 -43.86
C GLY A 308 -28.34 -3.00 -45.21
N HIS A 309 -27.06 -2.79 -45.53
CA HIS A 309 -26.50 -3.12 -46.87
C HIS A 309 -25.37 -4.16 -46.79
N PRO A 310 -25.23 -5.13 -47.72
CA PRO A 310 -24.17 -6.15 -47.69
C PRO A 310 -22.76 -5.64 -48.10
N ALA A 311 -21.72 -6.30 -47.61
CA ALA A 311 -20.30 -6.13 -47.97
C ALA A 311 -19.49 -7.43 -47.72
N LYS A 312 -18.50 -7.74 -48.59
CA LYS A 312 -17.56 -8.87 -48.43
C LYS A 312 -16.25 -8.42 -47.80
N VAL A 313 -15.89 -8.94 -46.63
CA VAL A 313 -14.74 -8.47 -45.84
C VAL A 313 -14.09 -9.61 -45.02
N LEU A 314 -13.06 -9.32 -44.20
CA LEU A 314 -12.63 -10.28 -43.18
C LEU A 314 -13.76 -10.46 -42.17
N CYS A 315 -13.84 -11.64 -41.55
CA CYS A 315 -14.81 -11.96 -40.51
C CYS A 315 -14.73 -10.95 -39.36
N SER A 316 -13.55 -10.40 -39.11
CA SER A 316 -13.31 -9.31 -38.16
C SER A 316 -13.02 -7.94 -38.75
N THR A 317 -13.20 -7.75 -40.05
CA THR A 317 -13.41 -6.38 -40.51
C THR A 317 -14.76 -5.98 -39.97
N ASP A 318 -14.76 -5.26 -38.86
CA ASP A 318 -15.98 -4.71 -38.29
C ASP A 318 -16.70 -3.90 -39.37
N VAL A 319 -17.97 -4.24 -39.56
CA VAL A 319 -18.88 -3.66 -40.54
C VAL A 319 -19.26 -2.20 -40.21
N LEU A 320 -18.79 -1.65 -39.09
CA LEU A 320 -18.73 -0.21 -38.79
C LEU A 320 -17.43 0.46 -39.29
N THR A 321 -16.30 -0.28 -39.32
CA THR A 321 -14.99 0.23 -39.80
C THR A 321 -14.95 0.33 -41.32
N VAL A 322 -15.70 -0.55 -42.01
CA VAL A 322 -16.28 -0.19 -43.31
C VAL A 322 -17.27 0.94 -43.04
N GLN A 323 -16.83 2.19 -43.19
CA GLN A 323 -17.62 3.35 -42.77
C GLN A 323 -18.96 3.43 -43.50
N CYS A 324 -20.03 2.88 -42.90
CA CYS A 324 -21.37 3.18 -43.38
C CYS A 324 -21.63 4.67 -43.22
N LYS A 325 -22.02 5.32 -44.31
CA LYS A 325 -22.13 6.77 -44.45
C LYS A 325 -23.39 7.36 -43.77
N ARG A 326 -23.84 6.79 -42.64
CA ARG A 326 -25.06 7.16 -41.85
C ARG A 326 -24.75 7.52 -40.36
N LYS A 327 -25.76 7.82 -39.53
CA LYS A 327 -25.66 8.55 -38.22
C LYS A 327 -25.79 7.65 -36.95
N CYS A 328 -25.74 8.20 -35.73
CA CYS A 328 -25.62 7.47 -34.44
C CYS A 328 -26.52 8.02 -33.30
N GLU A 329 -26.93 7.14 -32.37
CA GLU A 329 -27.88 7.36 -31.26
C GLU A 329 -27.53 6.46 -30.05
N ARG A 330 -26.81 6.92 -29.00
CA ARG A 330 -26.37 6.03 -27.88
C ARG A 330 -26.29 6.71 -26.49
N THR A 331 -25.77 5.98 -25.51
CA THR A 331 -25.91 6.29 -24.09
C THR A 331 -24.57 6.13 -23.33
N LEU A 332 -24.19 7.15 -22.53
CA LEU A 332 -23.37 6.93 -21.35
C LEU A 332 -24.27 6.68 -20.13
N THR A 333 -23.64 6.23 -19.07
CA THR A 333 -24.18 5.04 -18.45
C THR A 333 -23.43 4.89 -17.14
N CYS A 334 -23.72 5.67 -16.11
CA CYS A 334 -24.57 5.11 -15.06
C CYS A 334 -25.96 5.67 -14.91
N GLY A 335 -26.32 6.28 -16.03
CA GLY A 335 -27.62 6.75 -16.46
C GLY A 335 -27.43 7.69 -17.68
N HIS A 336 -26.40 8.55 -17.64
CA HIS A 336 -26.20 9.74 -18.48
C HIS A 336 -25.88 9.56 -19.99
N GLN A 337 -26.84 9.77 -20.90
CA GLN A 337 -26.76 9.45 -22.36
C GLN A 337 -25.67 10.19 -23.22
N CYS A 338 -25.43 9.79 -24.49
CA CYS A 338 -24.28 10.15 -25.38
C CYS A 338 -24.71 10.54 -26.83
N LEU A 339 -24.58 11.81 -27.22
CA LEU A 339 -25.60 12.41 -28.10
C LEU A 339 -25.23 12.81 -29.56
N ASP A 340 -23.96 13.02 -29.95
CA ASP A 340 -23.64 13.83 -31.17
C ASP A 340 -22.62 13.24 -32.16
N LYS A 341 -22.94 12.16 -32.93
CA LYS A 341 -21.95 11.50 -33.83
C LYS A 341 -22.49 10.83 -35.11
N LYS A 342 -21.59 10.59 -36.09
CA LYS A 342 -21.80 9.59 -37.17
C LYS A 342 -21.77 8.17 -36.57
N CYS A 343 -22.35 7.18 -37.25
CA CYS A 343 -22.53 5.81 -36.75
C CYS A 343 -21.25 5.17 -36.14
N TRP A 344 -20.07 5.57 -36.65
CA TRP A 344 -18.76 5.04 -36.27
C TRP A 344 -18.01 5.77 -35.14
N GLN A 345 -18.62 6.71 -34.39
CA GLN A 345 -17.88 7.54 -33.39
C GLN A 345 -18.55 7.54 -31.97
N PRO A 346 -17.82 7.35 -30.84
CA PRO A 346 -18.39 7.11 -29.48
C PRO A 346 -17.97 8.09 -28.33
N CYS A 347 -18.26 7.73 -27.06
CA CYS A 347 -18.05 8.50 -25.80
C CYS A 347 -17.40 7.66 -24.61
N GLN A 348 -17.24 8.18 -23.36
CA GLN A 348 -16.10 7.85 -22.41
C GLN A 348 -16.39 7.41 -20.90
N PRO A 349 -15.54 6.56 -20.20
CA PRO A 349 -15.62 5.98 -18.78
C PRO A 349 -14.45 6.36 -17.76
N CYS A 350 -14.34 6.14 -16.41
CA CYS A 350 -15.14 5.63 -15.23
C CYS A 350 -14.30 5.72 -13.86
N MET A 351 -14.84 5.76 -12.58
CA MET A 351 -14.05 5.94 -11.27
C MET A 351 -14.75 5.72 -9.83
N THR A 352 -14.31 4.95 -8.74
CA THR A 352 -14.83 4.87 -7.26
C THR A 352 -14.02 3.94 -6.18
N LEU A 353 -14.39 3.80 -4.85
CA LEU A 353 -13.75 3.17 -3.58
C LEU A 353 -13.80 1.64 -3.18
N VAL A 354 -12.71 1.02 -2.63
CA VAL A 354 -12.62 -0.24 -1.78
C VAL A 354 -11.69 -0.20 -0.51
N GLU A 355 -10.84 -1.16 -0.04
CA GLU A 355 -10.54 -1.29 1.46
C GLU A 355 -9.19 -1.95 2.00
N LYS A 356 -8.53 -1.45 3.10
CA LYS A 356 -7.23 -1.93 3.76
C LYS A 356 -6.96 -1.52 5.28
N ARG A 357 -5.89 -2.01 5.97
CA ARG A 357 -5.54 -1.84 7.44
C ARG A 357 -4.20 -1.10 7.76
N VAL A 358 -3.98 -0.62 9.01
CA VAL A 358 -2.87 0.30 9.43
C VAL A 358 -1.99 -0.21 10.61
N PRO A 359 -0.64 -0.13 10.58
CA PRO A 359 0.22 -0.94 11.49
C PRO A 359 0.44 -0.43 12.93
N ARG A 360 0.71 0.87 13.16
CA ARG A 360 1.19 1.38 14.49
C ARG A 360 0.10 1.57 15.56
N CYS A 361 -1.14 1.17 15.29
CA CYS A 361 -2.32 1.45 16.12
C CYS A 361 -3.49 0.47 15.93
N GLY A 362 -3.44 -0.48 14.99
CA GLY A 362 -4.40 -1.60 14.87
C GLY A 362 -5.71 -1.39 14.07
N HIS A 363 -5.96 -0.25 13.43
CA HIS A 363 -7.27 0.10 12.83
C HIS A 363 -7.33 0.06 11.27
N THR A 364 -8.51 0.24 10.65
CA THR A 364 -8.83 -0.14 9.24
C THR A 364 -9.60 0.96 8.46
N VAL A 365 -9.43 1.12 7.12
CA VAL A 365 -9.93 2.27 6.27
C VAL A 365 -10.26 1.94 4.78
N LYS A 366 -11.00 2.84 4.08
CA LYS A 366 -11.65 2.64 2.74
C LYS A 366 -11.25 3.70 1.66
N VAL A 367 -10.94 3.28 0.41
CA VAL A 367 -9.95 3.85 -0.55
C VAL A 367 -9.97 3.22 -1.99
N ALA A 368 -9.64 3.94 -3.09
CA ALA A 368 -10.14 3.76 -4.48
C ALA A 368 -9.37 3.03 -5.65
N CYS A 369 -8.44 2.05 -5.51
CA CYS A 369 -7.80 1.18 -6.60
C CYS A 369 -6.33 1.19 -7.33
N SER A 370 -5.08 1.80 -7.37
CA SER A 370 -3.97 2.74 -6.92
C SER A 370 -3.16 2.71 -5.58
N GLN A 371 -3.04 3.85 -4.87
CA GLN A 371 -2.33 4.29 -3.63
C GLN A 371 -2.05 3.30 -2.44
N GLN A 372 -1.42 3.72 -1.34
CA GLN A 372 -1.20 2.90 -0.10
C GLN A 372 -1.40 3.71 1.22
N PRO A 373 -1.64 3.08 2.40
CA PRO A 373 -2.09 3.76 3.65
C PRO A 373 -1.05 3.82 4.80
N THR A 374 -1.30 4.68 5.83
CA THR A 374 -0.35 4.98 6.95
C THR A 374 -1.03 5.35 8.29
N ARG A 375 -0.27 5.65 9.37
CA ARG A 375 -0.79 5.98 10.73
C ARG A 375 -1.72 7.21 10.79
N GLN A 376 -1.59 8.18 9.90
CA GLN A 376 -2.52 9.34 9.86
C GLN A 376 -3.95 8.93 9.45
N LEU A 377 -4.10 7.75 8.84
CA LEU A 377 -5.38 7.11 8.49
C LEU A 377 -5.84 6.14 9.60
N CYS A 378 -5.62 6.50 10.88
CA CYS A 378 -5.99 5.68 12.04
C CYS A 378 -7.10 6.33 12.88
N ASP A 379 -7.98 5.50 13.44
CA ASP A 379 -9.35 5.93 13.78
C ASP A 379 -9.90 5.38 15.13
N GLY A 380 -9.07 4.76 15.97
CA GLY A 380 -9.47 4.21 17.29
C GLY A 380 -9.71 5.25 18.38
N ALA A 381 -10.38 4.88 19.48
CA ALA A 381 -10.74 5.77 20.60
C ALA A 381 -9.57 6.05 21.59
N CYS A 382 -9.67 7.17 22.32
CA CYS A 382 -8.75 7.58 23.39
C CYS A 382 -9.22 7.11 24.80
N ASN A 383 -8.33 7.15 25.80
CA ASN A 383 -8.58 6.60 27.15
C ASN A 383 -8.38 7.58 28.32
N VAL A 384 -8.14 8.87 28.06
CA VAL A 384 -7.91 9.93 29.09
C VAL A 384 -9.21 10.33 29.80
N ILE A 385 -9.13 10.89 31.02
CA ILE A 385 -10.25 11.49 31.78
C ILE A 385 -10.02 13.01 31.94
N LEU A 386 -11.08 13.81 31.91
CA LEU A 386 -11.07 15.27 31.86
C LEU A 386 -11.50 15.91 33.19
N ASN A 387 -11.04 17.14 33.45
CA ASN A 387 -11.30 17.89 34.69
C ASN A 387 -12.79 18.13 35.02
N CYS A 388 -13.69 17.98 34.04
CA CYS A 388 -15.14 18.03 34.28
C CYS A 388 -15.72 16.73 34.89
N GLY A 389 -14.89 15.76 35.27
CA GLY A 389 -15.28 14.46 35.83
C GLY A 389 -15.61 13.37 34.80
N HIS A 390 -15.52 13.66 33.51
CA HIS A 390 -15.94 12.76 32.43
C HIS A 390 -14.76 12.19 31.63
N LYS A 391 -14.92 10.97 31.09
CA LYS A 391 -13.93 10.33 30.20
C LYS A 391 -13.90 11.01 28.82
N CYS A 392 -12.71 11.18 28.25
CA CYS A 392 -12.51 11.78 26.93
C CYS A 392 -13.03 10.89 25.79
N ALA A 393 -13.65 11.51 24.78
CA ALA A 393 -14.27 10.84 23.63
C ALA A 393 -13.48 10.96 22.30
N LYS A 394 -12.33 11.66 22.29
CA LYS A 394 -11.48 11.86 21.10
C LYS A 394 -10.84 10.56 20.59
N ARG A 395 -10.24 10.59 19.39
CA ARG A 395 -9.56 9.45 18.77
C ARG A 395 -8.04 9.49 19.02
N CYS A 396 -7.38 8.34 18.86
CA CYS A 396 -5.98 8.06 19.19
C CYS A 396 -4.94 8.85 18.34
N LYS A 397 -5.39 9.75 17.46
CA LYS A 397 -4.57 10.66 16.66
C LYS A 397 -4.61 12.11 17.15
N ASP A 398 -5.48 12.43 18.12
CA ASP A 398 -5.83 13.80 18.50
C ASP A 398 -5.40 14.15 19.94
N ILE A 399 -5.14 15.43 20.20
CA ILE A 399 -4.76 15.96 21.53
C ILE A 399 -6.02 16.36 22.33
N CYS A 400 -6.02 16.14 23.65
CA CYS A 400 -7.18 16.29 24.54
C CYS A 400 -6.97 17.44 25.54
N THR A 401 -8.01 18.26 25.79
CA THR A 401 -8.03 19.36 26.76
C THR A 401 -9.37 19.42 27.52
N ALA A 402 -9.45 20.24 28.58
CA ALA A 402 -10.64 20.26 29.46
C ALA A 402 -11.93 20.83 28.81
N GLU A 403 -11.80 21.59 27.72
CA GLU A 403 -12.92 22.23 27.00
C GLU A 403 -13.71 21.24 26.12
N ASP A 404 -13.14 20.05 25.87
CA ASP A 404 -13.72 18.94 25.09
C ASP A 404 -14.96 18.26 25.73
N CYS A 405 -15.51 18.83 26.81
CA CYS A 405 -16.50 18.17 27.66
C CYS A 405 -17.96 18.35 27.17
N GLU A 406 -18.38 17.54 26.19
CA GLU A 406 -19.71 17.58 25.56
C GLU A 406 -20.88 16.98 26.39
N HIS A 407 -20.67 16.61 27.66
CA HIS A 407 -21.67 15.85 28.44
C HIS A 407 -23.01 16.60 28.61
N PRO A 408 -24.18 16.01 28.29
CA PRO A 408 -25.45 16.74 28.19
C PRO A 408 -26.09 17.12 29.53
N LYS A 409 -26.64 18.34 29.64
CA LYS A 409 -27.58 18.79 30.68
C LYS A 409 -28.91 19.23 30.07
N LYS A 410 -30.03 18.84 30.68
CA LYS A 410 -31.38 19.22 30.25
C LYS A 410 -31.81 20.57 30.84
N PHE A 411 -32.51 21.37 30.05
CA PHE A 411 -33.09 22.66 30.40
C PHE A 411 -34.54 22.74 29.92
N LYS A 412 -35.38 23.49 30.65
CA LYS A 412 -36.71 23.92 30.19
C LYS A 412 -36.62 25.33 29.62
N ILE A 413 -37.31 25.58 28.51
CA ILE A 413 -37.34 26.84 27.77
C ILE A 413 -38.80 27.19 27.49
N THR A 414 -39.16 28.48 27.54
CA THR A 414 -40.55 28.97 27.52
C THR A 414 -41.35 28.42 26.34
N THR A 415 -40.89 28.73 25.12
CA THR A 415 -41.35 28.14 23.85
C THR A 415 -40.20 28.24 22.84
N LEU A 416 -39.94 27.20 22.07
CA LEU A 416 -39.01 27.21 20.93
C LEU A 416 -39.77 27.44 19.61
N LEU A 417 -39.09 27.91 18.56
CA LEU A 417 -39.69 28.14 17.22
C LEU A 417 -40.27 26.88 16.54
N CYS A 418 -40.05 25.68 17.10
CA CYS A 418 -40.70 24.43 16.70
C CYS A 418 -41.96 24.07 17.52
N GLY A 419 -42.37 24.90 18.48
CA GLY A 419 -43.49 24.65 19.40
C GLY A 419 -43.13 23.85 20.66
N HIS A 420 -41.86 23.44 20.83
CA HIS A 420 -41.40 22.60 21.95
C HIS A 420 -40.82 23.41 23.12
N THR A 421 -40.64 22.80 24.28
CA THR A 421 -40.23 23.47 25.54
C THR A 421 -39.00 22.85 26.23
N THR A 422 -38.34 21.85 25.63
CA THR A 422 -37.17 21.17 26.24
C THR A 422 -35.94 21.20 25.34
N ALA A 423 -34.76 21.35 25.95
CA ALA A 423 -33.47 21.30 25.27
C ALA A 423 -32.42 20.55 26.11
N SER A 424 -31.43 19.96 25.44
CA SER A 424 -30.30 19.25 26.07
C SER A 424 -28.97 19.83 25.58
N ILE A 425 -28.33 20.64 26.42
CA ILE A 425 -27.18 21.48 26.07
C ILE A 425 -25.90 20.88 26.69
N PRO A 426 -24.79 20.75 25.95
CA PRO A 426 -23.55 20.15 26.45
C PRO A 426 -22.90 20.99 27.56
N CYS A 427 -22.17 20.33 28.47
CA CYS A 427 -21.64 20.93 29.70
C CYS A 427 -20.73 22.14 29.44
N ASN A 428 -19.90 22.10 28.40
CA ASN A 428 -19.06 23.22 27.97
C ASN A 428 -19.83 24.45 27.46
N LYS A 429 -21.14 24.33 27.15
CA LYS A 429 -22.03 25.45 26.77
C LYS A 429 -23.08 25.79 27.84
N ALA A 430 -23.27 24.93 28.84
CA ALA A 430 -24.31 25.03 29.87
C ALA A 430 -24.25 26.31 30.74
N ILE A 431 -23.15 27.06 30.71
CA ILE A 431 -22.99 28.35 31.42
C ILE A 431 -23.70 29.50 30.66
N ARG A 432 -23.88 29.40 29.34
CA ARG A 432 -24.35 30.50 28.47
C ARG A 432 -25.80 30.38 28.00
N VAL A 433 -26.60 29.46 28.54
CA VAL A 433 -27.95 29.13 28.03
C VAL A 433 -28.89 30.34 27.91
N HIS A 434 -28.86 31.26 28.88
CA HIS A 434 -29.68 32.47 28.88
C HIS A 434 -29.17 33.59 27.93
N ALA A 435 -28.04 33.37 27.25
CA ALA A 435 -27.40 34.29 26.31
C ALA A 435 -27.18 33.65 24.92
N MET A 436 -27.97 32.62 24.59
CA MET A 436 -28.05 31.98 23.28
C MET A 436 -29.30 32.46 22.54
N SER A 437 -29.23 32.56 21.20
CA SER A 437 -30.41 32.94 20.41
C SER A 437 -31.43 31.79 20.32
N GLU A 438 -32.67 32.10 19.95
CA GLU A 438 -33.68 31.07 19.68
C GLU A 438 -33.21 30.06 18.62
N GLU A 439 -32.52 30.54 17.56
CA GLU A 439 -31.94 29.69 16.51
C GLU A 439 -30.82 28.76 17.01
N GLU A 440 -30.07 29.18 18.04
CA GLU A 440 -29.06 28.34 18.69
C GLU A 440 -29.72 27.31 19.63
N LEU A 441 -30.69 27.72 20.43
CA LEU A 441 -31.43 26.83 21.35
C LEU A 441 -32.19 25.73 20.59
N MET A 442 -32.70 26.04 19.40
CA MET A 442 -33.34 25.09 18.48
C MET A 442 -32.44 23.92 18.04
N GLN A 443 -31.11 24.06 18.10
CA GLN A 443 -30.15 22.99 17.79
C GLN A 443 -30.07 21.93 18.89
N PHE A 444 -30.62 22.22 20.08
CA PHE A 444 -30.57 21.36 21.26
C PHE A 444 -31.94 20.78 21.64
N CYS A 445 -32.99 21.02 20.83
CA CYS A 445 -34.34 20.51 21.06
C CYS A 445 -34.40 18.98 20.99
N VAL A 446 -34.85 18.31 22.06
CA VAL A 446 -34.80 16.85 22.20
C VAL A 446 -36.13 16.10 22.04
N GLU A 447 -37.25 16.81 21.86
CA GLU A 447 -38.57 16.16 21.67
C GLU A 447 -38.57 15.17 20.48
N PRO A 448 -39.25 14.02 20.59
CA PRO A 448 -39.22 12.97 19.57
C PRO A 448 -39.99 13.36 18.30
N CYS A 449 -39.49 12.97 17.13
CA CYS A 449 -40.10 13.31 15.85
C CYS A 449 -41.35 12.48 15.52
N GLY A 450 -41.31 11.15 15.74
CA GLY A 450 -42.45 10.23 15.61
C GLY A 450 -43.02 10.01 14.19
N LYS A 451 -42.78 10.92 13.25
CA LYS A 451 -43.32 10.89 11.88
C LYS A 451 -43.00 9.58 11.15
N ILE A 452 -43.99 8.99 10.49
CA ILE A 452 -43.82 7.80 9.66
C ILE A 452 -42.97 8.11 8.42
N LEU A 453 -41.96 7.29 8.17
CA LEU A 453 -41.05 7.35 7.01
C LEU A 453 -41.60 6.50 5.84
N THR A 454 -41.04 6.65 4.64
CA THR A 454 -41.43 5.83 3.46
C THR A 454 -41.26 4.32 3.68
N CYS A 455 -40.25 3.93 4.47
CA CYS A 455 -40.07 2.53 4.92
C CYS A 455 -41.07 2.09 6.00
N LYS A 456 -42.18 2.82 6.20
CA LYS A 456 -43.29 2.58 7.15
C LYS A 456 -42.93 2.58 8.65
N HIS A 457 -41.67 2.78 9.00
CA HIS A 457 -41.23 2.92 10.39
C HIS A 457 -41.39 4.36 10.90
N PRO A 458 -41.69 4.57 12.19
CA PRO A 458 -41.66 5.91 12.81
C PRO A 458 -40.22 6.43 12.93
N CYS A 459 -40.04 7.75 12.80
CA CYS A 459 -38.72 8.37 12.92
C CYS A 459 -38.25 8.41 14.38
N SER A 460 -37.15 7.70 14.66
CA SER A 460 -36.46 7.63 15.97
C SER A 460 -35.65 8.89 16.34
N GLY A 461 -35.62 9.89 15.46
CA GLY A 461 -34.88 11.13 15.66
C GLY A 461 -35.62 12.10 16.57
N SER A 462 -34.85 12.96 17.23
CA SER A 462 -35.36 14.17 17.89
C SER A 462 -35.65 15.30 16.88
N CYS A 463 -36.37 16.32 17.33
CA CYS A 463 -36.72 17.51 16.55
C CYS A 463 -35.47 18.24 16.01
N SER A 464 -34.38 18.32 16.77
CA SER A 464 -33.11 18.90 16.31
C SER A 464 -32.43 18.04 15.23
N GLU A 465 -32.33 16.73 15.45
CA GLU A 465 -31.78 15.77 14.46
C GLU A 465 -32.53 15.77 13.12
N CYS A 466 -33.84 16.05 13.15
CA CYS A 466 -34.71 16.05 11.98
C CYS A 466 -34.82 17.42 11.27
N MET A 467 -34.02 18.43 11.65
CA MET A 467 -34.15 19.83 11.20
C MET A 467 -35.60 20.34 11.34
N GLN A 468 -36.23 20.13 12.51
CA GLN A 468 -37.63 20.49 12.78
C GLN A 468 -38.64 19.81 11.84
N GLY A 469 -38.27 18.67 11.26
CA GLY A 469 -39.08 17.91 10.32
C GLY A 469 -38.81 18.20 8.84
N ARG A 470 -37.81 19.04 8.52
CA ARG A 470 -37.36 19.31 7.14
C ARG A 470 -36.55 18.17 6.54
N ILE A 471 -35.63 17.57 7.32
CA ILE A 471 -34.80 16.44 6.87
C ILE A 471 -34.74 15.40 8.01
N HIS A 472 -35.69 14.47 8.00
CA HIS A 472 -35.81 13.38 9.00
C HIS A 472 -34.55 12.55 9.15
N LYS A 473 -34.35 11.92 10.30
CA LYS A 473 -33.24 10.98 10.55
C LYS A 473 -33.43 9.69 9.72
N VAL A 474 -32.33 9.09 9.25
CA VAL A 474 -32.36 7.78 8.56
C VAL A 474 -32.95 6.73 9.49
N CYS A 475 -33.79 5.84 8.97
CA CYS A 475 -34.31 4.70 9.75
C CYS A 475 -33.15 3.84 10.27
N ASP A 476 -33.19 3.51 11.56
CA ASP A 476 -32.21 2.70 12.28
C ASP A 476 -32.69 1.27 12.59
N GLN A 477 -33.97 0.99 12.34
CA GLN A 477 -34.60 -0.31 12.56
C GLN A 477 -33.94 -1.41 11.72
N PRO A 478 -33.83 -2.66 12.22
CA PRO A 478 -33.25 -3.76 11.47
C PRO A 478 -34.06 -4.03 10.19
N CYS A 479 -33.37 -4.26 9.07
CA CYS A 479 -34.04 -4.47 7.77
C CYS A 479 -34.80 -5.81 7.68
N GLY A 480 -34.43 -6.82 8.48
CA GLY A 480 -35.06 -8.15 8.53
C GLY A 480 -34.79 -9.05 7.30
N ASN A 481 -34.78 -8.47 6.11
CA ASN A 481 -34.72 -9.16 4.83
C ASN A 481 -33.45 -10.03 4.65
N VAL A 482 -33.65 -11.23 4.11
CA VAL A 482 -32.58 -12.08 3.56
C VAL A 482 -32.37 -11.72 2.09
N LEU A 483 -31.12 -11.50 1.68
CA LEU A 483 -30.76 -11.20 0.30
C LEU A 483 -30.70 -12.49 -0.54
N ILE A 484 -30.85 -12.37 -1.86
CA ILE A 484 -30.81 -13.49 -2.84
C ILE A 484 -29.58 -14.42 -2.75
N CYS A 485 -28.51 -14.01 -2.05
CA CYS A 485 -27.32 -14.80 -1.78
C CYS A 485 -27.36 -15.59 -0.45
N GLY A 486 -28.48 -15.61 0.26
CA GLY A 486 -28.64 -16.27 1.56
C GLY A 486 -27.99 -15.53 2.73
N HIS A 487 -27.62 -14.26 2.56
CA HIS A 487 -27.10 -13.41 3.62
C HIS A 487 -28.17 -12.42 4.09
N SER A 488 -28.35 -12.27 5.39
CA SER A 488 -29.19 -11.22 5.97
C SER A 488 -28.69 -9.82 5.56
N CYS A 489 -29.62 -8.88 5.35
CA CYS A 489 -29.29 -7.51 4.97
C CYS A 489 -28.50 -6.81 6.10
N PRO A 490 -27.23 -6.38 5.89
CA PRO A 490 -26.37 -5.88 6.96
C PRO A 490 -26.55 -4.38 7.25
N VAL A 491 -27.62 -3.76 6.76
CA VAL A 491 -27.93 -2.33 6.95
C VAL A 491 -29.32 -2.16 7.59
N PRO A 492 -29.57 -1.05 8.30
CA PRO A 492 -30.91 -0.66 8.71
C PRO A 492 -31.90 -0.56 7.54
N CYS A 493 -33.19 -0.64 7.88
CA CYS A 493 -34.32 -0.69 6.96
C CYS A 493 -34.35 0.49 5.97
N ARG A 494 -34.62 0.17 4.71
CA ARG A 494 -34.84 1.12 3.61
C ARG A 494 -35.89 0.56 2.67
N GLU A 495 -36.38 1.43 1.80
CA GLU A 495 -37.27 1.11 0.68
C GLU A 495 -36.70 0.02 -0.25
N VAL A 496 -35.38 -0.01 -0.47
CA VAL A 496 -34.69 -1.06 -1.24
C VAL A 496 -33.40 -1.49 -0.53
N CYS A 497 -33.15 -2.80 -0.48
CA CYS A 497 -31.91 -3.36 0.05
C CYS A 497 -30.73 -3.14 -0.92
N PRO A 498 -29.52 -2.80 -0.43
CA PRO A 498 -28.33 -2.70 -1.28
C PRO A 498 -27.78 -4.09 -1.65
N PRO A 499 -27.01 -4.22 -2.75
CA PRO A 499 -26.29 -5.45 -3.08
C PRO A 499 -25.34 -5.90 -1.96
N CYS A 500 -25.25 -7.22 -1.75
CA CYS A 500 -24.47 -7.80 -0.65
C CYS A 500 -22.96 -7.48 -0.73
N ASP A 501 -22.39 -6.96 0.36
CA ASP A 501 -20.99 -6.55 0.49
C ASP A 501 -20.07 -7.64 1.08
N GLN A 502 -20.62 -8.80 1.44
CA GLN A 502 -19.89 -9.93 1.99
C GLN A 502 -18.96 -10.58 0.95
N PRO A 503 -17.94 -11.36 1.35
CA PRO A 503 -17.14 -12.15 0.42
C PRO A 503 -18.01 -13.13 -0.38
N CYS A 504 -17.72 -13.32 -1.66
CA CYS A 504 -18.41 -14.35 -2.43
C CYS A 504 -17.94 -15.76 -2.03
N LYS A 505 -18.88 -16.62 -1.62
CA LYS A 505 -18.59 -18.02 -1.25
C LYS A 505 -18.27 -18.91 -2.47
N HIS A 506 -18.64 -18.49 -3.68
CA HIS A 506 -18.52 -19.31 -4.88
C HIS A 506 -17.07 -19.61 -5.28
N ARG A 507 -16.79 -20.90 -5.44
CA ARG A 507 -15.52 -21.48 -5.84
C ARG A 507 -15.75 -22.72 -6.68
N CYS A 508 -14.75 -23.13 -7.44
CA CYS A 508 -14.62 -24.48 -7.98
C CYS A 508 -13.23 -25.02 -7.59
N LYS A 509 -12.95 -26.28 -7.88
CA LYS A 509 -11.64 -26.92 -7.61
C LYS A 509 -10.45 -26.18 -8.23
N HIS A 510 -10.66 -25.39 -9.29
CA HIS A 510 -9.63 -24.56 -9.92
C HIS A 510 -9.43 -23.18 -9.27
N SER A 511 -10.49 -22.54 -8.74
CA SER A 511 -10.41 -21.16 -8.24
C SER A 511 -11.64 -20.66 -7.46
N LYS A 512 -11.40 -19.79 -6.46
CA LYS A 512 -12.41 -18.98 -5.75
C LYS A 512 -12.67 -17.64 -6.43
N CYS A 513 -13.87 -17.11 -6.27
CA CYS A 513 -14.23 -15.77 -6.74
C CYS A 513 -13.79 -14.69 -5.72
N VAL A 514 -13.07 -13.66 -6.18
CA VAL A 514 -12.62 -12.52 -5.34
C VAL A 514 -13.63 -11.37 -5.26
N ARG A 515 -14.62 -11.34 -6.16
CA ARG A 515 -15.66 -10.29 -6.20
C ARG A 515 -16.56 -10.35 -4.95
N LYS A 516 -17.19 -9.21 -4.60
CA LYS A 516 -18.18 -9.15 -3.51
C LYS A 516 -19.43 -9.95 -3.86
N CYS A 517 -20.14 -10.46 -2.86
CA CYS A 517 -21.21 -11.44 -3.08
C CYS A 517 -22.36 -10.89 -3.94
N GLY A 518 -22.73 -9.61 -3.80
CA GLY A 518 -23.73 -8.95 -4.62
C GLY A 518 -23.28 -8.57 -6.04
N GLN A 519 -21.98 -8.68 -6.36
CA GLN A 519 -21.46 -8.47 -7.71
C GLN A 519 -21.67 -9.73 -8.56
N VAL A 520 -21.90 -9.54 -9.86
CA VAL A 520 -21.88 -10.65 -10.83
C VAL A 520 -20.50 -11.30 -10.80
N CYS A 521 -20.46 -12.63 -10.76
CA CYS A 521 -19.26 -13.43 -10.56
C CYS A 521 -18.75 -14.00 -11.89
N VAL A 522 -17.43 -13.96 -12.13
CA VAL A 522 -16.83 -14.44 -13.38
C VAL A 522 -16.93 -15.98 -13.49
N PRO A 523 -17.45 -16.54 -14.60
CA PRO A 523 -17.49 -17.99 -14.81
C PRO A 523 -16.08 -18.57 -14.98
N CYS A 524 -15.85 -19.80 -14.55
CA CYS A 524 -14.54 -20.43 -14.70
C CYS A 524 -14.31 -20.89 -16.15
N LYS A 525 -13.13 -20.57 -16.71
CA LYS A 525 -12.75 -20.88 -18.09
C LYS A 525 -11.66 -21.97 -18.22
N GLU A 526 -11.20 -22.52 -17.11
CA GLU A 526 -10.45 -23.79 -17.12
C GLU A 526 -11.33 -24.93 -17.69
N PRO A 527 -10.75 -25.99 -18.29
CA PRO A 527 -11.45 -27.23 -18.63
C PRO A 527 -12.15 -27.82 -17.39
N CYS A 528 -13.29 -28.50 -17.56
CA CYS A 528 -13.94 -29.17 -16.43
C CYS A 528 -13.15 -30.42 -15.99
N ASP A 529 -12.88 -30.52 -14.69
CA ASP A 529 -12.15 -31.62 -14.06
C ASP A 529 -13.03 -32.85 -13.75
N TYR A 530 -14.32 -32.81 -14.07
CA TYR A 530 -15.27 -33.86 -13.71
C TYR A 530 -15.10 -35.12 -14.58
N LYS A 531 -14.20 -35.99 -14.12
CA LYS A 531 -13.89 -37.29 -14.73
C LYS A 531 -13.84 -38.40 -13.69
N CYS A 532 -14.28 -39.58 -14.07
CA CYS A 532 -14.03 -40.85 -13.38
C CYS A 532 -13.44 -41.85 -14.40
N SER A 533 -13.31 -43.13 -14.05
CA SER A 533 -12.94 -44.19 -14.99
C SER A 533 -13.93 -44.35 -16.14
N HIS A 534 -15.21 -44.03 -15.92
CA HIS A 534 -16.31 -44.35 -16.85
C HIS A 534 -16.77 -43.16 -17.69
N LEU A 535 -16.66 -41.93 -17.17
CA LEU A 535 -17.25 -40.72 -17.76
C LEU A 535 -16.30 -39.51 -17.62
N LYS A 536 -16.25 -38.64 -18.64
CA LYS A 536 -15.43 -37.42 -18.66
C LYS A 536 -16.19 -36.24 -19.27
N CYS A 537 -16.27 -35.13 -18.54
CA CYS A 537 -16.77 -33.85 -19.05
C CYS A 537 -15.81 -33.23 -20.07
N ASN A 538 -16.32 -32.61 -21.14
CA ASN A 538 -15.52 -31.89 -22.14
C ASN A 538 -15.88 -30.39 -22.27
N LYS A 539 -16.81 -29.88 -21.44
CA LYS A 539 -17.14 -28.45 -21.31
C LYS A 539 -16.15 -27.68 -20.42
N LEU A 540 -16.24 -26.36 -20.41
CA LEU A 540 -15.48 -25.53 -19.46
C LEU A 540 -16.09 -25.62 -18.06
N CYS A 541 -15.27 -25.41 -17.03
CA CYS A 541 -15.67 -25.59 -15.63
C CYS A 541 -16.89 -24.74 -15.22
N GLY A 542 -17.08 -23.56 -15.80
CA GLY A 542 -18.21 -22.67 -15.55
C GLY A 542 -19.48 -22.95 -16.39
N GLU A 543 -19.44 -23.89 -17.32
CA GLU A 543 -20.58 -24.30 -18.17
C GLU A 543 -21.26 -25.55 -17.58
N PRO A 544 -22.56 -25.82 -17.84
CA PRO A 544 -23.17 -27.11 -17.51
C PRO A 544 -22.35 -28.27 -18.07
N CYS A 545 -22.16 -29.32 -17.28
CA CYS A 545 -21.42 -30.51 -17.67
C CYS A 545 -22.21 -31.31 -18.71
N ASP A 546 -21.52 -31.81 -19.73
CA ASP A 546 -22.03 -32.67 -20.80
C ASP A 546 -22.04 -34.17 -20.44
N ARG A 547 -22.00 -34.47 -19.14
CA ARG A 547 -22.11 -35.81 -18.57
C ARG A 547 -22.98 -35.79 -17.32
N GLU A 548 -23.58 -36.94 -17.04
CA GLU A 548 -24.36 -37.20 -15.84
C GLU A 548 -23.46 -37.67 -14.66
N PRO A 549 -24.01 -37.83 -13.45
CA PRO A 549 -23.35 -38.51 -12.35
C PRO A 549 -22.90 -39.94 -12.71
N CYS A 550 -21.95 -40.48 -11.96
CA CYS A 550 -21.57 -41.89 -12.09
C CYS A 550 -22.22 -42.64 -10.92
N TYR A 551 -23.10 -43.60 -11.20
CA TYR A 551 -23.81 -44.36 -10.17
C TYR A 551 -23.03 -45.62 -9.71
N GLU A 552 -21.93 -45.96 -10.39
CA GLU A 552 -21.01 -47.00 -9.97
C GLU A 552 -20.44 -46.74 -8.57
N ALA A 553 -20.34 -47.80 -7.76
CA ALA A 553 -19.72 -47.76 -6.44
C ALA A 553 -18.24 -47.35 -6.54
N CYS A 554 -17.70 -46.74 -5.49
CA CYS A 554 -16.30 -46.32 -5.47
C CYS A 554 -15.37 -47.55 -5.33
N PRO A 555 -14.43 -47.79 -6.27
CA PRO A 555 -13.51 -48.93 -6.22
C PRO A 555 -12.36 -48.77 -5.22
N ILE A 556 -12.42 -47.75 -4.35
CA ILE A 556 -11.36 -47.43 -3.39
C ILE A 556 -11.62 -48.16 -2.07
N VAL A 557 -10.65 -48.95 -1.65
CA VAL A 557 -10.53 -49.41 -0.27
C VAL A 557 -9.84 -48.31 0.54
N LEU A 558 -10.39 -47.95 1.69
CA LEU A 558 -9.90 -46.87 2.55
C LEU A 558 -8.61 -47.28 3.28
N ALA A 559 -7.89 -46.31 3.86
CA ALA A 559 -6.65 -46.57 4.60
C ALA A 559 -6.83 -47.50 5.83
N CYS A 560 -8.05 -47.59 6.35
CA CYS A 560 -8.47 -48.54 7.39
C CYS A 560 -8.89 -49.92 6.85
N THR A 561 -8.58 -50.24 5.58
CA THR A 561 -8.91 -51.49 4.86
C THR A 561 -10.39 -51.78 4.57
N HIS A 562 -11.31 -50.92 5.02
CA HIS A 562 -12.74 -51.05 4.72
C HIS A 562 -13.12 -50.49 3.34
N PRO A 563 -14.13 -51.04 2.65
CA PRO A 563 -14.61 -50.53 1.37
C PRO A 563 -15.27 -49.16 1.49
N CYS A 564 -15.21 -48.35 0.44
CA CYS A 564 -15.83 -47.03 0.38
C CYS A 564 -17.33 -47.10 0.05
N VAL A 565 -18.17 -46.49 0.89
CA VAL A 565 -19.65 -46.40 0.71
C VAL A 565 -20.10 -45.26 -0.22
N GLY A 566 -19.16 -44.62 -0.93
CA GLY A 566 -19.43 -43.54 -1.88
C GLY A 566 -19.42 -43.97 -3.36
N PHE A 567 -19.50 -43.00 -4.26
CA PHE A 567 -19.55 -43.22 -5.72
C PHE A 567 -18.19 -43.05 -6.42
N CYS A 568 -18.04 -43.68 -7.59
CA CYS A 568 -16.83 -43.64 -8.39
C CYS A 568 -16.47 -42.22 -8.89
N GLY A 569 -15.28 -41.76 -8.52
CA GLY A 569 -14.73 -40.45 -8.91
C GLY A 569 -15.17 -39.28 -8.02
N GLU A 570 -15.95 -39.54 -6.97
CA GLU A 570 -16.33 -38.54 -5.97
C GLU A 570 -15.40 -38.58 -4.73
N PRO A 571 -15.35 -37.51 -3.93
CA PRO A 571 -14.62 -37.53 -2.66
C PRO A 571 -15.17 -38.63 -1.75
N CYS A 572 -14.32 -39.57 -1.34
CA CYS A 572 -14.72 -40.64 -0.46
C CYS A 572 -15.16 -40.07 0.91
N PRO A 573 -16.28 -40.52 1.48
CA PRO A 573 -16.65 -40.17 2.84
C PRO A 573 -15.69 -40.79 3.89
N PRO A 574 -15.77 -40.33 5.14
CA PRO A 574 -15.24 -41.03 6.32
C PRO A 574 -15.64 -42.52 6.35
N CYS A 575 -14.95 -43.34 7.14
CA CYS A 575 -15.26 -44.77 7.16
C CYS A 575 -16.47 -45.07 8.06
N ARG A 576 -17.60 -45.55 7.51
CA ARG A 576 -18.81 -45.96 8.26
C ARG A 576 -18.54 -46.95 9.41
N GLN A 577 -17.45 -47.72 9.35
CA GLN A 577 -17.06 -48.69 10.38
C GLN A 577 -16.04 -48.17 11.42
N CYS A 578 -15.36 -47.03 11.15
CA CYS A 578 -14.39 -46.44 12.08
C CYS A 578 -14.84 -45.09 12.66
N GLU A 579 -15.72 -44.39 11.94
CA GLU A 579 -16.25 -43.05 12.22
C GLU A 579 -17.79 -43.05 12.03
N PRO A 580 -18.54 -43.95 12.70
CA PRO A 580 -19.99 -44.09 12.52
C PRO A 580 -20.78 -42.80 12.86
N GLU A 581 -20.26 -41.95 13.74
CA GLU A 581 -20.85 -40.66 14.15
C GLU A 581 -20.97 -39.65 12.99
N HIS A 582 -20.30 -39.92 11.86
CA HIS A 582 -20.44 -39.15 10.62
C HIS A 582 -21.62 -39.60 9.75
N PHE A 583 -22.36 -40.63 10.17
CA PHE A 583 -23.52 -41.22 9.47
C PHE A 583 -24.82 -41.14 10.29
N GLU A 584 -24.78 -40.52 11.46
CA GLU A 584 -25.95 -40.32 12.34
C GLU A 584 -26.92 -39.26 11.78
N GLU A 585 -27.83 -39.78 10.95
CA GLU A 585 -29.25 -39.44 10.70
C GLU A 585 -29.66 -37.98 10.39
N PHE A 586 -30.39 -37.84 9.28
CA PHE A 586 -31.26 -36.68 9.01
C PHE A 586 -32.40 -37.08 8.05
N PHE A 587 -33.20 -38.08 8.47
CA PHE A 587 -34.13 -38.84 7.62
C PHE A 587 -34.95 -38.02 6.61
N PHE A 588 -34.82 -38.35 5.32
CA PHE A 588 -35.74 -37.86 4.27
C PHE A 588 -36.51 -38.97 3.53
N THR A 589 -35.91 -40.15 3.32
CA THR A 589 -36.49 -41.21 2.46
C THR A 589 -36.66 -42.57 3.16
N GLY A 590 -35.83 -42.89 4.16
CA GLY A 590 -35.81 -44.18 4.85
C GLY A 590 -34.86 -45.22 4.24
N GLU A 591 -34.51 -45.05 2.96
CA GLU A 591 -33.49 -45.81 2.21
C GLU A 591 -32.10 -45.77 2.89
N GLU A 592 -31.86 -44.77 3.76
CA GLU A 592 -30.65 -44.60 4.57
C GLU A 592 -30.36 -45.77 5.54
N THR A 593 -31.36 -46.65 5.75
CA THR A 593 -31.26 -47.88 6.56
C THR A 593 -30.77 -49.11 5.80
N GLU A 594 -30.63 -49.05 4.47
CA GLU A 594 -30.21 -50.19 3.64
C GLU A 594 -28.69 -50.43 3.69
N ASP A 595 -28.27 -51.70 3.61
CA ASP A 595 -26.86 -52.08 3.74
C ASP A 595 -25.98 -51.54 2.59
N ASP A 596 -26.55 -51.38 1.40
CA ASP A 596 -25.87 -50.82 0.24
C ASP A 596 -26.16 -49.33 0.00
N ALA A 597 -26.84 -48.64 0.92
CA ALA A 597 -27.10 -47.19 0.83
C ALA A 597 -25.80 -46.38 0.54
N LYS A 598 -25.90 -45.39 -0.36
CA LYS A 598 -24.73 -44.68 -0.92
C LYS A 598 -24.63 -43.25 -0.40
N TRP A 599 -23.44 -42.87 0.05
CA TRP A 599 -23.22 -41.65 0.83
C TRP A 599 -22.33 -40.63 0.11
N VAL A 600 -22.76 -39.37 0.14
CA VAL A 600 -22.11 -38.23 -0.52
C VAL A 600 -21.43 -37.34 0.52
N PHE A 601 -20.11 -37.14 0.38
CA PHE A 601 -19.33 -36.27 1.26
C PHE A 601 -19.30 -34.81 0.76
N LEU A 602 -19.94 -33.91 1.52
CA LEU A 602 -19.98 -32.48 1.18
C LEU A 602 -18.69 -31.77 1.62
N GLN A 603 -17.68 -31.71 0.74
CA GLN A 603 -16.40 -31.04 1.03
C GLN A 603 -16.52 -29.59 1.52
N ASP A 604 -17.61 -28.89 1.16
CA ASP A 604 -17.90 -27.51 1.59
C ASP A 604 -18.23 -27.37 3.09
N CYS A 605 -18.68 -28.43 3.76
CA CYS A 605 -19.06 -28.42 5.18
C CYS A 605 -18.61 -29.64 6.00
N LYS A 606 -17.99 -30.65 5.37
CA LYS A 606 -17.58 -31.95 5.94
C LYS A 606 -18.72 -32.82 6.49
N HIS A 607 -19.97 -32.54 6.17
CA HIS A 607 -21.07 -33.47 6.45
C HIS A 607 -21.12 -34.56 5.38
N THR A 608 -21.26 -35.81 5.82
CA THR A 608 -21.70 -36.93 4.99
C THR A 608 -23.24 -36.97 5.04
N LEU A 609 -23.88 -37.25 3.92
CA LEU A 609 -25.33 -37.40 3.80
C LEU A 609 -25.63 -38.53 2.80
N GLU A 610 -26.75 -39.23 2.98
CA GLU A 610 -27.23 -40.18 1.99
C GLU A 610 -27.61 -39.44 0.68
N SER A 611 -27.45 -40.11 -0.47
CA SER A 611 -27.59 -39.53 -1.80
C SER A 611 -29.02 -39.18 -2.21
N THR A 612 -30.02 -40.04 -1.98
CA THR A 612 -31.41 -39.85 -2.44
C THR A 612 -32.14 -38.83 -1.58
N GLY A 613 -31.96 -38.85 -0.25
CA GLY A 613 -32.47 -37.83 0.67
C GLY A 613 -31.88 -36.45 0.39
N LEU A 614 -30.58 -36.38 0.06
CA LEU A 614 -29.94 -35.14 -0.38
C LEU A 614 -30.45 -34.69 -1.77
N GLU A 615 -30.65 -35.60 -2.71
CA GLU A 615 -31.19 -35.27 -4.04
C GLU A 615 -32.64 -34.76 -3.96
N TYR A 616 -33.47 -35.38 -3.12
CA TYR A 616 -34.82 -34.90 -2.82
C TYR A 616 -34.79 -33.49 -2.23
N TRP A 617 -34.06 -33.27 -1.13
CA TRP A 617 -33.91 -31.94 -0.50
C TRP A 617 -33.38 -30.88 -1.47
N LEU A 618 -32.50 -31.26 -2.41
CA LEU A 618 -31.97 -30.35 -3.42
C LEU A 618 -32.95 -30.03 -4.55
N ASN A 619 -33.93 -30.89 -4.83
CA ASN A 619 -34.95 -30.65 -5.85
C ASN A 619 -36.26 -30.07 -5.30
N MET A 620 -36.49 -30.09 -3.97
CA MET A 620 -37.61 -29.36 -3.34
C MET A 620 -37.55 -27.86 -3.66
N ASP A 621 -38.70 -27.28 -3.98
CA ASP A 621 -38.93 -25.84 -3.97
C ASP A 621 -39.31 -25.38 -2.55
N GLN A 622 -38.80 -24.22 -2.14
CA GLN A 622 -39.04 -23.65 -0.81
C GLN A 622 -40.04 -22.49 -0.94
N GLU A 623 -41.12 -22.55 -0.15
CA GLU A 623 -42.21 -21.57 -0.23
C GLU A 623 -41.69 -20.12 -0.08
N GLY A 624 -42.18 -19.24 -0.96
CA GLY A 624 -41.88 -17.81 -0.91
C GLY A 624 -40.55 -17.37 -1.54
N SER A 625 -39.81 -18.22 -2.28
CA SER A 625 -38.61 -17.78 -3.03
C SER A 625 -38.29 -18.61 -4.27
N GLU A 626 -38.56 -18.06 -5.46
CA GLU A 626 -38.33 -18.71 -6.78
C GLU A 626 -36.85 -19.07 -7.08
N ILE A 627 -35.88 -18.43 -6.43
CA ILE A 627 -34.44 -18.62 -6.68
C ILE A 627 -33.68 -18.62 -5.34
N VAL A 628 -33.48 -19.81 -4.74
CA VAL A 628 -32.69 -19.99 -3.51
C VAL A 628 -31.41 -20.77 -3.81
N ALA A 629 -30.28 -20.34 -3.26
CA ALA A 629 -29.01 -21.06 -3.38
C ALA A 629 -29.10 -22.43 -2.70
N LYS A 630 -28.72 -23.49 -3.40
CA LYS A 630 -28.76 -24.87 -2.89
C LYS A 630 -27.79 -25.07 -1.71
N THR A 631 -28.27 -25.66 -0.63
CA THR A 631 -27.59 -25.68 0.69
C THR A 631 -27.74 -27.05 1.37
N CYS A 632 -26.74 -27.41 2.19
CA CYS A 632 -26.76 -28.61 3.04
C CYS A 632 -27.94 -28.56 4.03
N PRO A 633 -28.77 -29.63 4.16
CA PRO A 633 -29.92 -29.64 5.06
C PRO A 633 -29.52 -29.39 6.53
N ARG A 634 -28.46 -30.06 7.01
CA ARG A 634 -27.99 -30.05 8.42
C ARG A 634 -27.44 -28.70 8.90
N CYS A 635 -26.71 -27.96 8.06
CA CYS A 635 -26.01 -26.72 8.48
C CYS A 635 -26.24 -25.49 7.58
N LYS A 636 -27.09 -25.59 6.57
CA LYS A 636 -27.41 -24.55 5.57
C LYS A 636 -26.20 -23.94 4.85
N THR A 637 -25.03 -24.59 4.86
CA THR A 637 -23.87 -24.20 4.05
C THR A 637 -24.17 -24.41 2.57
N SER A 638 -23.90 -23.39 1.74
CA SER A 638 -24.10 -23.45 0.29
C SER A 638 -23.22 -24.51 -0.36
N ILE A 639 -23.80 -25.43 -1.13
CA ILE A 639 -23.07 -26.49 -1.82
C ILE A 639 -22.54 -25.92 -3.14
N VAL A 640 -21.23 -26.00 -3.35
CA VAL A 640 -20.51 -25.40 -4.50
C VAL A 640 -19.39 -26.29 -5.06
N THR A 641 -18.90 -27.31 -4.35
CA THR A 641 -17.84 -28.22 -4.84
C THR A 641 -18.29 -29.62 -5.22
N THR A 642 -19.40 -30.12 -4.67
CA THR A 642 -19.92 -31.48 -4.93
C THR A 642 -20.24 -31.70 -6.41
N GLN A 643 -19.56 -32.66 -7.05
CA GLN A 643 -19.61 -32.83 -8.51
C GLN A 643 -20.89 -33.49 -9.03
N ARG A 644 -21.54 -34.38 -8.24
CA ARG A 644 -22.84 -35.00 -8.57
C ARG A 644 -23.91 -33.97 -8.94
N PHE A 645 -24.23 -33.08 -8.00
CA PHE A 645 -25.27 -32.06 -8.16
C PHE A 645 -24.79 -30.81 -8.93
N MET A 646 -23.62 -30.86 -9.57
CA MET A 646 -22.96 -29.69 -10.17
C MET A 646 -23.80 -29.03 -11.27
N ASN A 647 -24.60 -29.78 -12.03
CA ASN A 647 -25.50 -29.20 -13.04
C ASN A 647 -26.67 -28.42 -12.43
N LEU A 648 -27.28 -28.94 -11.36
CA LEU A 648 -28.32 -28.25 -10.59
C LEU A 648 -27.75 -26.99 -9.91
N ILE A 649 -26.60 -27.11 -9.26
CA ILE A 649 -25.87 -25.99 -8.64
C ILE A 649 -25.56 -24.90 -9.68
N LYS A 650 -25.06 -25.27 -10.86
CA LYS A 650 -24.76 -24.33 -11.97
C LYS A 650 -26.00 -23.63 -12.51
N LYS A 651 -27.14 -24.35 -12.64
CA LYS A 651 -28.43 -23.76 -13.04
C LYS A 651 -28.85 -22.68 -12.05
N THR A 652 -29.06 -23.05 -10.77
CA THR A 652 -29.42 -22.13 -9.69
C THR A 652 -28.45 -20.94 -9.58
N TYR A 653 -27.14 -21.20 -9.68
CA TYR A 653 -26.12 -20.16 -9.64
C TYR A 653 -26.22 -19.18 -10.82
N SER A 654 -26.54 -19.66 -12.02
CA SER A 654 -26.76 -18.82 -13.21
C SER A 654 -27.95 -17.86 -13.00
N ASP A 655 -29.04 -18.35 -12.45
CA ASP A 655 -30.22 -17.53 -12.13
C ASP A 655 -29.93 -16.50 -11.03
N VAL A 656 -29.17 -16.89 -10.00
CA VAL A 656 -28.61 -15.95 -9.01
C VAL A 656 -27.71 -14.89 -9.67
N GLN A 657 -26.93 -15.19 -10.72
CA GLN A 657 -26.17 -14.17 -11.46
C GLN A 657 -27.08 -13.19 -12.22
N LYS A 658 -28.19 -13.66 -12.81
CA LYS A 658 -29.19 -12.80 -13.49
C LYS A 658 -29.80 -11.80 -12.50
N VAL A 659 -30.16 -12.24 -11.29
CA VAL A 659 -30.67 -11.35 -10.24
C VAL A 659 -29.59 -10.37 -9.77
N LYS A 660 -28.36 -10.81 -9.53
CA LYS A 660 -27.24 -9.92 -9.19
C LYS A 660 -26.99 -8.85 -10.24
N LEU A 661 -27.09 -9.18 -11.53
CA LEU A 661 -26.96 -8.20 -12.61
C LEU A 661 -28.09 -7.15 -12.57
N LYS A 662 -29.34 -7.56 -12.32
CA LYS A 662 -30.46 -6.63 -12.11
C LYS A 662 -30.25 -5.72 -10.88
N CYS A 663 -29.87 -6.30 -9.73
CA CYS A 663 -29.66 -5.55 -8.49
C CYS A 663 -28.43 -4.62 -8.50
N LEU A 664 -27.39 -4.99 -9.26
CA LEU A 664 -26.23 -4.13 -9.46
C LEU A 664 -26.60 -2.94 -10.37
N GLY A 665 -27.37 -3.20 -11.42
CA GLY A 665 -27.58 -2.32 -12.57
C GLY A 665 -26.75 -2.78 -13.78
N LYS A 666 -27.11 -2.34 -15.00
CA LYS A 666 -26.34 -2.74 -16.20
C LYS A 666 -24.91 -2.22 -16.04
N LEU A 667 -23.87 -3.04 -16.17
CA LEU A 667 -22.49 -2.58 -15.92
C LEU A 667 -22.00 -1.51 -16.89
N ASP A 668 -22.55 -1.51 -18.12
CA ASP A 668 -22.46 -0.37 -19.00
C ASP A 668 -22.98 0.87 -18.25
N GLU A 669 -24.24 0.83 -17.77
CA GLU A 669 -24.94 1.75 -16.82
C GLU A 669 -24.35 1.79 -15.40
N ILE A 670 -23.04 1.55 -15.25
CA ILE A 670 -22.25 1.75 -14.02
C ILE A 670 -20.89 2.47 -14.29
N GLN A 671 -20.53 2.74 -15.57
CA GLN A 671 -19.24 3.35 -15.93
C GLN A 671 -19.22 4.86 -16.26
N LYS A 672 -20.14 5.39 -17.06
CA LYS A 672 -19.92 6.63 -17.82
C LYS A 672 -20.58 7.94 -17.27
N GLU A 673 -21.60 7.92 -16.37
CA GLU A 673 -21.88 9.13 -15.53
C GLU A 673 -20.74 9.38 -14.56
N ARG A 674 -20.05 8.32 -14.17
CA ARG A 674 -18.85 8.37 -13.34
C ARG A 674 -17.87 9.36 -13.98
N ILE A 675 -17.74 9.42 -15.32
CA ILE A 675 -17.13 10.60 -16.00
C ILE A 675 -17.92 11.88 -15.83
N LYS A 676 -19.21 11.95 -16.15
CA LYS A 676 -19.93 13.24 -16.07
C LYS A 676 -19.74 13.90 -14.69
N CYS A 677 -19.59 13.13 -13.62
CA CYS A 677 -19.14 13.58 -12.30
C CYS A 677 -17.66 14.02 -12.31
N ILE A 678 -16.69 13.16 -12.68
CA ILE A 678 -15.26 13.53 -12.82
C ILE A 678 -15.10 14.85 -13.58
N ARG A 679 -15.64 14.93 -14.79
CA ARG A 679 -15.42 16.03 -15.73
C ARG A 679 -15.98 17.32 -15.16
N ARG A 680 -17.19 17.30 -14.60
CA ARG A 680 -17.80 18.48 -13.97
C ARG A 680 -17.13 18.92 -12.67
N LEU A 681 -16.37 18.03 -12.01
CA LEU A 681 -15.50 18.38 -10.89
C LEU A 681 -14.12 18.87 -11.37
N GLN A 682 -13.59 18.34 -12.48
CA GLN A 682 -12.37 18.83 -13.15
C GLN A 682 -12.57 20.19 -13.84
N GLU A 683 -13.80 20.51 -14.24
CA GLU A 683 -14.25 21.83 -14.70
C GLU A 683 -14.31 22.87 -13.55
N ILE A 684 -14.01 22.50 -12.31
CA ILE A 684 -13.97 23.41 -11.15
C ILE A 684 -12.53 23.56 -10.65
N THR A 685 -11.96 24.74 -10.89
CA THR A 685 -10.77 25.21 -10.18
C THR A 685 -11.17 25.64 -8.78
N PHE A 686 -11.02 24.75 -7.79
CA PHE A 686 -11.43 25.06 -6.41
C PHE A 686 -10.58 26.18 -5.80
N VAL A 687 -11.20 27.34 -5.56
CA VAL A 687 -10.62 28.50 -4.86
C VAL A 687 -11.03 28.44 -3.38
N LYS A 688 -10.05 28.50 -2.47
CA LYS A 688 -10.32 28.44 -1.02
C LYS A 688 -10.88 29.78 -0.53
N MET A 689 -12.21 29.89 -0.47
CA MET A 689 -12.95 31.06 0.00
C MET A 689 -12.93 31.17 1.52
N ALA A 690 -11.75 31.48 2.06
CA ALA A 690 -11.49 31.65 3.49
C ALA A 690 -12.00 32.99 4.01
N PHE A 691 -12.43 32.98 5.27
CA PHE A 691 -12.78 34.13 6.09
C PHE A 691 -11.91 34.08 7.36
N PRO A 692 -11.58 35.19 8.06
CA PRO A 692 -10.69 35.19 9.24
C PRO A 692 -11.19 34.44 10.50
N VAL A 693 -12.15 33.53 10.38
CA VAL A 693 -12.59 32.60 11.43
C VAL A 693 -12.20 31.18 11.02
N ASN A 694 -11.51 30.45 11.89
CA ASN A 694 -10.93 29.12 11.63
C ASN A 694 -11.96 27.97 11.51
N GLU A 695 -13.13 28.19 10.89
CA GLU A 695 -14.05 27.11 10.53
C GLU A 695 -13.59 26.42 9.22
N PRO A 696 -13.60 25.08 9.13
CA PRO A 696 -13.31 24.38 7.88
C PRO A 696 -14.45 24.58 6.87
N ASP A 697 -14.12 24.66 5.58
CA ASP A 697 -15.13 24.64 4.52
C ASP A 697 -15.53 23.19 4.23
N ASN A 698 -16.76 22.81 4.55
CA ASN A 698 -17.24 21.45 4.33
C ASN A 698 -17.42 21.12 2.84
N LEU A 699 -17.44 22.11 1.94
CA LEU A 699 -17.36 21.86 0.50
C LEU A 699 -15.98 21.33 0.09
N GLU A 700 -14.90 21.75 0.75
CA GLU A 700 -13.54 21.21 0.54
C GLU A 700 -13.50 19.73 0.97
N VAL A 701 -14.13 19.40 2.10
CA VAL A 701 -14.26 18.02 2.60
C VAL A 701 -15.15 17.17 1.68
N LEU A 702 -16.26 17.72 1.18
CA LEU A 702 -17.12 17.03 0.20
C LEU A 702 -16.40 16.81 -1.13
N LEU A 703 -15.62 17.78 -1.62
CA LEU A 703 -14.80 17.65 -2.82
C LEU A 703 -13.70 16.59 -2.64
N ALA A 704 -13.02 16.56 -1.49
CA ALA A 704 -12.01 15.54 -1.18
C ALA A 704 -12.63 14.13 -1.06
N ASN A 705 -13.86 14.04 -0.52
CA ASN A 705 -14.66 12.82 -0.49
C ASN A 705 -15.10 12.40 -1.90
N LEU A 706 -15.53 13.32 -2.77
CA LEU A 706 -15.89 13.03 -4.17
C LEU A 706 -14.65 12.63 -5.01
N ASN A 707 -13.53 13.33 -4.89
CA ASN A 707 -12.24 12.94 -5.49
C ASN A 707 -11.59 11.70 -4.83
N SER A 708 -12.28 11.09 -3.85
CA SER A 708 -11.97 9.76 -3.34
C SER A 708 -13.00 8.72 -3.77
N GLU A 709 -14.30 9.02 -3.69
CA GLU A 709 -15.41 8.21 -4.21
C GLU A 709 -15.54 8.23 -5.74
N LEU A 710 -14.65 8.96 -6.42
CA LEU A 710 -14.19 8.74 -7.78
C LEU A 710 -12.82 7.99 -7.73
N PRO A 711 -11.81 8.34 -8.55
CA PRO A 711 -10.79 7.42 -9.07
C PRO A 711 -11.14 5.92 -9.30
N GLU A 712 -10.96 5.39 -10.52
CA GLU A 712 -10.99 3.93 -10.77
C GLU A 712 -9.69 3.28 -10.24
N VAL A 713 -8.81 4.07 -9.58
CA VAL A 713 -7.39 3.84 -9.25
C VAL A 713 -6.82 4.69 -8.04
N LYS A 714 -6.98 4.23 -6.78
CA LYS A 714 -6.36 4.61 -5.44
C LYS A 714 -6.28 3.49 -4.33
N MET A 715 -5.80 2.23 -4.55
CA MET A 715 -5.24 1.15 -3.65
C MET A 715 -5.01 -0.30 -4.24
N LYS A 716 -4.64 -0.46 -5.52
CA LYS A 716 -4.58 -1.72 -6.31
C LYS A 716 -5.75 -2.70 -6.07
N LYS A 717 -7.00 -2.26 -6.13
CA LYS A 717 -8.18 -3.07 -5.79
C LYS A 717 -9.45 -2.60 -6.50
N ARG A 718 -10.10 -3.43 -7.33
CA ARG A 718 -11.23 -3.01 -8.18
C ARG A 718 -12.39 -2.49 -7.33
N ASN A 719 -12.83 -1.26 -7.62
CA ASN A 719 -14.16 -0.85 -7.20
C ASN A 719 -15.18 -0.87 -8.33
N VAL A 720 -16.24 -1.64 -8.08
CA VAL A 720 -17.45 -1.73 -8.88
C VAL A 720 -18.57 -1.02 -8.11
N LEU A 721 -19.20 -0.03 -8.74
CA LEU A 721 -20.39 0.62 -8.19
C LEU A 721 -21.65 -0.27 -8.34
N SER A 722 -22.72 0.09 -7.63
CA SER A 722 -24.10 -0.23 -8.01
C SER A 722 -24.76 1.03 -8.58
N SER A 723 -25.85 0.88 -9.33
CA SER A 723 -26.66 1.99 -9.84
C SER A 723 -27.14 2.92 -8.70
N GLN A 724 -27.60 2.36 -7.58
CA GLN A 724 -27.97 3.13 -6.38
C GLN A 724 -26.83 4.02 -5.84
N LYS A 725 -25.62 3.44 -5.68
CA LYS A 725 -24.46 4.19 -5.17
C LYS A 725 -23.89 5.15 -6.22
N SER A 726 -24.11 4.89 -7.51
CA SER A 726 -23.87 5.84 -8.60
C SER A 726 -24.76 7.08 -8.47
N GLN A 727 -26.08 6.91 -8.56
CA GLN A 727 -27.06 8.01 -8.51
C GLN A 727 -26.82 8.95 -7.32
N LEU A 728 -26.44 8.37 -6.18
CA LEU A 728 -26.08 9.08 -4.96
C LEU A 728 -24.78 9.91 -5.05
N LEU A 729 -23.74 9.41 -5.71
CA LEU A 729 -22.51 10.17 -5.96
C LEU A 729 -22.72 11.26 -7.02
N CYS A 730 -23.60 11.00 -7.99
CA CYS A 730 -24.05 11.99 -8.96
C CYS A 730 -24.80 13.12 -8.23
N PHE A 731 -25.76 12.79 -7.36
CA PHE A 731 -26.45 13.75 -6.49
C PHE A 731 -25.48 14.57 -5.61
N PHE A 732 -24.49 13.94 -4.96
CA PHE A 732 -23.47 14.64 -4.17
C PHE A 732 -22.63 15.58 -5.05
N THR A 733 -22.36 15.20 -6.30
CA THR A 733 -21.64 16.03 -7.27
C THR A 733 -22.46 17.25 -7.68
N GLU A 734 -23.76 17.09 -7.99
CA GLU A 734 -24.65 18.22 -8.30
C GLU A 734 -24.80 19.17 -7.10
N PHE A 735 -25.01 18.63 -5.90
CA PHE A 735 -25.09 19.39 -4.64
C PHE A 735 -23.83 20.23 -4.41
N PHE A 736 -22.64 19.63 -4.56
CA PHE A 736 -21.36 20.33 -4.45
C PHE A 736 -21.24 21.44 -5.50
N ILE A 737 -21.46 21.12 -6.79
CA ILE A 737 -21.29 22.07 -7.90
C ILE A 737 -22.22 23.29 -7.71
N LEU A 738 -23.48 23.05 -7.34
CA LEU A 738 -24.50 24.09 -7.23
C LEU A 738 -24.23 25.05 -6.06
N LEU A 739 -23.84 24.53 -4.89
CA LEU A 739 -23.47 25.36 -3.75
C LEU A 739 -22.12 26.04 -3.95
N TYR A 740 -21.10 25.34 -4.47
CA TYR A 740 -19.78 25.90 -4.72
C TYR A 740 -19.86 27.05 -5.74
N LYS A 741 -20.44 26.83 -6.93
CA LYS A 741 -20.50 27.88 -7.96
C LYS A 741 -21.33 29.08 -7.53
N ARG A 742 -22.42 28.89 -6.77
CA ARG A 742 -23.18 30.05 -6.24
C ARG A 742 -22.41 30.78 -5.13
N LYS A 743 -21.67 30.08 -4.25
CA LYS A 743 -20.77 30.71 -3.27
C LYS A 743 -19.68 31.53 -3.98
N GLU A 744 -19.07 30.95 -5.01
CA GLU A 744 -18.00 31.53 -5.82
C GLU A 744 -18.43 32.82 -6.54
N GLU A 745 -19.54 32.76 -7.29
CA GLU A 745 -20.06 33.87 -8.09
C GLU A 745 -20.44 35.11 -7.26
N ILE A 746 -20.74 34.94 -5.97
CA ILE A 746 -21.26 36.01 -5.11
C ILE A 746 -20.28 36.48 -4.05
N TRP A 747 -19.19 35.75 -3.78
CA TRP A 747 -18.35 35.97 -2.59
C TRP A 747 -17.91 37.42 -2.45
N GLU A 748 -17.33 38.04 -3.48
CA GLU A 748 -16.87 39.44 -3.40
C GLU A 748 -17.99 40.49 -3.49
N LYS A 749 -19.24 40.08 -3.69
CA LYS A 749 -20.43 40.93 -3.56
C LYS A 749 -21.00 40.94 -2.14
N LEU A 750 -20.51 40.07 -1.26
CA LEU A 750 -21.03 39.89 0.11
C LEU A 750 -20.17 40.62 1.15
N ASN A 751 -20.84 41.28 2.09
CA ASN A 751 -20.19 41.83 3.29
C ASN A 751 -19.76 40.71 4.26
N ASN A 752 -18.97 41.06 5.27
CA ASN A 752 -18.36 40.10 6.21
C ASN A 752 -19.37 39.29 7.03
N GLU A 753 -20.52 39.88 7.37
CA GLU A 753 -21.60 39.22 8.09
C GLU A 753 -22.33 38.21 7.17
N ALA A 754 -22.64 38.62 5.94
CA ALA A 754 -23.23 37.78 4.91
C ALA A 754 -22.33 36.58 4.55
N LYS A 755 -21.01 36.80 4.39
CA LYS A 755 -20.00 35.74 4.19
C LYS A 755 -20.03 34.71 5.33
N THR A 756 -20.20 35.16 6.57
CA THR A 756 -20.29 34.31 7.77
C THR A 756 -21.61 33.50 7.79
N THR A 757 -22.75 34.17 7.61
CA THR A 757 -24.08 33.54 7.65
C THR A 757 -24.28 32.51 6.54
N LEU A 758 -23.80 32.81 5.33
CA LEU A 758 -23.81 31.87 4.21
C LEU A 758 -22.95 30.63 4.50
N THR A 759 -21.71 30.85 4.95
CA THR A 759 -20.77 29.76 5.22
C THR A 759 -21.30 28.81 6.28
N LYS A 760 -21.89 29.31 7.38
CA LYS A 760 -22.51 28.49 8.43
C LYS A 760 -23.67 27.63 7.89
N LYS A 761 -24.57 28.20 7.08
CA LYS A 761 -25.71 27.45 6.51
C LYS A 761 -25.28 26.39 5.48
N ILE A 762 -24.30 26.69 4.61
CA ILE A 762 -23.67 25.71 3.70
C ILE A 762 -22.97 24.61 4.50
N ASN A 763 -22.17 24.96 5.50
CA ASN A 763 -21.42 24.01 6.33
C ASN A 763 -22.36 23.06 7.06
N PHE A 764 -23.47 23.56 7.62
CA PHE A 764 -24.47 22.74 8.31
C PHE A 764 -25.13 21.71 7.38
N LEU A 765 -25.66 22.14 6.22
CA LEU A 765 -26.32 21.24 5.27
C LEU A 765 -25.34 20.20 4.70
N THR A 766 -24.11 20.61 4.39
CA THR A 766 -23.05 19.72 3.89
C THR A 766 -22.62 18.69 4.94
N ASN A 767 -22.50 19.08 6.22
CA ASN A 767 -22.23 18.15 7.31
C ASN A 767 -23.38 17.14 7.51
N LEU A 768 -24.63 17.56 7.38
CA LEU A 768 -25.77 16.65 7.43
C LEU A 768 -25.76 15.64 6.27
N LEU A 769 -25.46 16.09 5.04
CA LEU A 769 -25.30 15.22 3.87
C LEU A 769 -24.21 14.17 4.10
N MET A 770 -23.02 14.59 4.55
CA MET A 770 -21.89 13.69 4.83
C MET A 770 -22.20 12.71 5.98
N LYS A 771 -22.89 13.14 7.04
CA LYS A 771 -23.32 12.27 8.16
C LYS A 771 -24.22 11.11 7.72
N ARG A 772 -24.94 11.22 6.60
CA ARG A 772 -25.72 10.09 6.04
C ARG A 772 -24.85 8.96 5.50
N ASN A 773 -23.53 9.15 5.40
CA ASN A 773 -22.54 8.14 5.00
C ASN A 773 -22.99 7.27 3.82
N GLN A 774 -23.49 7.94 2.78
CA GLN A 774 -23.97 7.35 1.53
C GLN A 774 -25.17 6.40 1.69
N LYS A 775 -26.13 6.74 2.57
CA LYS A 775 -27.36 5.96 2.83
C LYS A 775 -28.65 6.74 2.59
N ILE A 776 -28.62 7.73 1.69
CA ILE A 776 -29.74 8.63 1.38
C ILE A 776 -30.71 7.97 0.39
N ASN A 777 -32.02 8.08 0.64
CA ASN A 777 -33.10 7.67 -0.28
C ASN A 777 -33.63 8.83 -1.15
N GLU A 778 -34.46 8.55 -2.15
CA GLU A 778 -34.94 9.56 -3.11
C GLU A 778 -35.76 10.69 -2.46
N GLN A 779 -36.55 10.41 -1.43
CA GLN A 779 -37.29 11.43 -0.68
C GLN A 779 -36.34 12.35 0.11
N GLU A 780 -35.31 11.78 0.73
CA GLU A 780 -34.27 12.56 1.40
C GLU A 780 -33.48 13.42 0.38
N MET A 781 -33.14 12.91 -0.81
CA MET A 781 -32.48 13.70 -1.87
C MET A 781 -33.30 14.95 -2.21
N LYS A 782 -34.60 14.78 -2.50
CA LYS A 782 -35.54 15.89 -2.75
C LYS A 782 -35.61 16.87 -1.57
N SER A 783 -35.54 16.37 -0.34
CA SER A 783 -35.52 17.21 0.87
C SER A 783 -34.23 18.06 0.95
N PHE A 784 -33.08 17.51 0.57
CA PHE A 784 -31.82 18.26 0.44
C PHE A 784 -31.87 19.26 -0.73
N GLU A 785 -32.47 18.93 -1.87
CA GLU A 785 -32.64 19.85 -3.02
C GLU A 785 -33.45 21.10 -2.66
N LEU A 786 -34.52 20.92 -1.88
CA LEU A 786 -35.36 22.01 -1.39
C LEU A 786 -34.61 22.94 -0.42
N GLU A 787 -33.81 22.40 0.49
CA GLU A 787 -32.94 23.22 1.36
C GLU A 787 -31.77 23.88 0.60
N VAL A 788 -31.23 23.25 -0.46
CA VAL A 788 -30.28 23.92 -1.37
C VAL A 788 -30.95 25.09 -2.07
N ARG A 789 -32.18 24.92 -2.59
CA ARG A 789 -32.95 26.02 -3.23
C ARG A 789 -33.20 27.18 -2.26
N ARG A 790 -33.52 26.90 -1.00
CA ARG A 790 -33.60 27.88 0.10
C ARG A 790 -32.27 28.61 0.32
N ILE A 791 -31.13 27.91 0.28
CA ILE A 791 -29.80 28.55 0.35
C ILE A 791 -29.54 29.44 -0.87
N LEU A 792 -29.90 29.03 -2.09
CA LEU A 792 -29.75 29.87 -3.28
C LEU A 792 -30.56 31.18 -3.18
N ARG A 793 -31.76 31.15 -2.59
CA ARG A 793 -32.56 32.37 -2.34
C ARG A 793 -32.03 33.23 -1.21
N LEU A 794 -31.39 32.62 -0.20
CA LEU A 794 -30.59 33.38 0.76
C LEU A 794 -29.41 34.07 0.07
N CYS A 795 -28.73 33.42 -0.87
CA CYS A 795 -27.69 34.09 -1.67
C CYS A 795 -28.24 35.30 -2.43
N ASP A 796 -29.41 35.16 -3.07
CA ASP A 796 -30.09 36.26 -3.77
C ASP A 796 -30.38 37.45 -2.82
N LEU A 797 -30.88 37.17 -1.62
CA LEU A 797 -31.17 38.16 -0.58
C LEU A 797 -29.89 38.83 -0.05
N LEU A 798 -28.85 38.04 0.25
CA LEU A 798 -27.60 38.52 0.84
C LEU A 798 -26.80 39.43 -0.11
N ILE A 799 -26.91 39.24 -1.43
CA ILE A 799 -26.34 40.17 -2.43
C ILE A 799 -26.98 41.54 -2.27
N TYR A 800 -28.32 41.61 -2.26
CA TYR A 800 -29.03 42.89 -2.14
C TYR A 800 -28.76 43.55 -0.79
N THR A 801 -28.83 42.81 0.32
CA THR A 801 -28.62 43.40 1.66
C THR A 801 -27.16 43.70 1.99
N SER A 802 -26.19 43.24 1.18
CA SER A 802 -24.77 43.64 1.28
C SER A 802 -24.45 44.93 0.53
N SER A 803 -25.35 45.42 -0.32
CA SER A 803 -25.09 46.53 -1.23
C SER A 803 -25.23 47.90 -0.52
N ILE A 804 -24.49 48.91 -1.01
CA ILE A 804 -24.52 50.28 -0.46
C ILE A 804 -25.85 50.95 -0.78
N GLU A 805 -26.37 50.68 -1.97
CA GLU A 805 -27.68 51.10 -2.46
C GLU A 805 -28.81 50.61 -1.53
N TYR A 806 -28.71 49.38 -0.99
CA TYR A 806 -29.64 48.91 0.04
C TYR A 806 -29.50 49.68 1.36
N GLN A 807 -28.31 50.07 1.79
CA GLN A 807 -28.15 50.88 3.01
C GLN A 807 -28.87 52.23 2.86
N MET A 808 -28.72 52.89 1.70
CA MET A 808 -29.45 54.13 1.37
C MET A 808 -30.97 53.88 1.32
N ALA A 809 -31.40 52.88 0.53
CA ALA A 809 -32.82 52.53 0.38
C ALA A 809 -33.50 52.12 1.69
N SER A 810 -32.76 51.51 2.62
CA SER A 810 -33.29 51.06 3.93
C SER A 810 -33.73 52.20 4.85
N SER A 811 -33.26 53.43 4.60
CA SER A 811 -33.62 54.62 5.38
C SER A 811 -34.86 55.36 4.85
N TYR A 812 -35.25 55.13 3.58
CA TYR A 812 -36.25 55.95 2.88
C TYR A 812 -37.31 55.15 2.08
N SER A 813 -37.22 53.82 2.05
CA SER A 813 -38.14 52.95 1.31
C SER A 813 -38.59 51.74 2.13
N GLY A 814 -39.65 51.06 1.68
CA GLY A 814 -40.13 49.79 2.26
C GLY A 814 -39.19 48.58 2.12
N ALA A 815 -37.92 48.79 1.75
CA ALA A 815 -36.91 47.74 1.59
C ALA A 815 -36.61 46.98 2.90
N THR A 816 -36.72 47.64 4.05
CA THR A 816 -36.52 47.02 5.38
C THR A 816 -37.59 45.98 5.69
N GLU A 817 -38.87 46.31 5.51
CA GLU A 817 -39.96 45.36 5.74
C GLU A 817 -40.00 44.28 4.66
N THR A 818 -39.70 44.63 3.39
CA THR A 818 -39.59 43.64 2.29
C THR A 818 -38.47 42.63 2.56
N ARG A 819 -37.33 43.08 3.12
CA ARG A 819 -36.27 42.21 3.63
C ARG A 819 -36.78 41.33 4.78
N ARG A 820 -37.44 41.91 5.79
CA ARG A 820 -37.96 41.18 6.96
C ARG A 820 -38.93 40.06 6.57
N MET A 821 -39.82 40.33 5.61
CA MET A 821 -40.72 39.33 5.03
C MET A 821 -39.93 38.19 4.35
N ALA A 822 -38.87 38.50 3.59
CA ALA A 822 -38.02 37.50 2.96
C ALA A 822 -37.22 36.66 3.99
N GLU A 823 -36.66 37.30 5.02
CA GLU A 823 -35.96 36.63 6.12
C GLU A 823 -36.90 35.66 6.86
N SER A 824 -38.16 36.06 7.10
CA SER A 824 -39.15 35.20 7.77
C SER A 824 -39.40 33.87 7.04
N ILE A 825 -39.34 33.86 5.70
CA ILE A 825 -39.50 32.64 4.89
C ILE A 825 -38.22 31.80 4.92
N ILE A 826 -37.05 32.44 4.78
CA ILE A 826 -35.74 31.77 4.76
C ILE A 826 -35.36 31.15 6.10
N HIS A 827 -35.80 31.74 7.21
CA HIS A 827 -35.54 31.26 8.57
C HIS A 827 -36.69 30.40 9.15
N SER A 828 -37.79 30.23 8.42
CA SER A 828 -38.92 29.39 8.83
C SER A 828 -38.53 27.91 9.00
N VAL A 829 -39.14 27.26 10.00
CA VAL A 829 -39.02 25.81 10.24
C VAL A 829 -39.78 24.96 9.22
N VAL A 830 -40.64 25.58 8.40
CA VAL A 830 -41.47 24.93 7.39
C VAL A 830 -40.60 24.31 6.28
N ILE A 831 -41.08 23.22 5.68
CA ILE A 831 -40.47 22.59 4.50
C ILE A 831 -40.56 23.58 3.33
N TYR A 832 -39.42 23.87 2.68
CA TYR A 832 -39.40 24.74 1.52
C TYR A 832 -40.11 24.09 0.33
N ASN A 833 -40.91 24.84 -0.43
CA ASN A 833 -41.69 24.35 -1.58
C ASN A 833 -41.69 25.37 -2.73
N ASP A 834 -42.38 25.06 -3.84
CA ASP A 834 -42.43 25.94 -5.02
C ASP A 834 -43.22 27.24 -4.77
N GLU A 835 -44.24 27.20 -3.90
CA GLU A 835 -45.04 28.38 -3.50
C GLU A 835 -44.17 29.40 -2.74
N LEU A 836 -43.40 28.92 -1.75
CA LEU A 836 -42.45 29.73 -1.00
C LEU A 836 -41.29 30.22 -1.89
N ASP A 837 -40.85 29.43 -2.88
CA ASP A 837 -39.84 29.88 -3.85
C ASP A 837 -40.36 30.97 -4.78
N ASN A 838 -41.63 30.93 -5.17
CA ASN A 838 -42.26 31.98 -5.97
C ASN A 838 -42.49 33.25 -5.14
N LYS A 839 -43.02 33.14 -3.93
CA LYS A 839 -43.15 34.27 -2.99
C LYS A 839 -41.80 34.92 -2.66
N MET A 840 -40.73 34.12 -2.55
CA MET A 840 -39.37 34.65 -2.40
C MET A 840 -38.88 35.41 -3.64
N LYS A 841 -39.13 34.91 -4.86
CA LYS A 841 -38.80 35.65 -6.10
C LYS A 841 -39.53 36.99 -6.18
N GLU A 842 -40.81 37.02 -5.80
CA GLU A 842 -41.63 38.25 -5.78
C GLU A 842 -41.07 39.28 -4.79
N LEU A 843 -40.77 38.86 -3.56
CA LEU A 843 -40.15 39.72 -2.54
C LEU A 843 -38.76 40.23 -2.98
N LEU A 844 -37.94 39.36 -3.57
CA LEU A 844 -36.62 39.73 -4.10
C LEU A 844 -36.71 40.70 -5.29
N ALA A 845 -37.70 40.54 -6.17
CA ALA A 845 -37.95 41.46 -7.27
C ALA A 845 -38.47 42.83 -6.78
N SER A 846 -39.34 42.84 -5.77
CA SER A 846 -39.81 44.05 -5.09
C SER A 846 -38.65 44.79 -4.42
N LEU A 847 -37.83 44.07 -3.65
CA LEU A 847 -36.64 44.61 -2.97
C LEU A 847 -35.66 45.23 -3.97
N LYS A 848 -35.36 44.52 -5.08
CA LYS A 848 -34.51 45.04 -6.15
C LYS A 848 -35.07 46.33 -6.78
N LYS A 849 -36.40 46.43 -6.95
CA LYS A 849 -37.07 47.63 -7.48
C LYS A 849 -36.95 48.80 -6.49
N GLN A 850 -37.22 48.56 -5.21
CA GLN A 850 -37.11 49.55 -4.13
C GLN A 850 -35.70 50.12 -4.01
N ILE A 851 -34.68 49.24 -4.04
CA ILE A 851 -33.26 49.66 -4.03
C ILE A 851 -32.96 50.59 -5.21
N LYS A 852 -33.35 50.22 -6.44
CA LYS A 852 -33.10 51.08 -7.63
C LYS A 852 -33.79 52.44 -7.51
N SER A 853 -35.06 52.48 -7.09
CA SER A 853 -35.81 53.74 -6.94
C SER A 853 -35.24 54.71 -5.89
N SER A 854 -34.35 54.26 -4.99
CA SER A 854 -33.68 55.11 -4.01
C SER A 854 -32.28 55.60 -4.46
N THR A 855 -31.91 55.39 -5.73
CA THR A 855 -30.56 55.73 -6.27
C THR A 855 -30.57 56.56 -7.54
N GLU A 856 -31.72 56.76 -8.18
CA GLU A 856 -31.86 57.56 -9.40
C GLU A 856 -32.54 58.89 -9.06
N ILE A 857 -31.78 60.00 -9.08
CA ILE A 857 -32.31 61.36 -8.86
C ILE A 857 -33.38 61.66 -9.93
N SER A 858 -34.57 62.06 -9.49
CA SER A 858 -35.68 62.44 -10.38
C SER A 858 -35.35 63.70 -11.19
N ASN A 859 -35.98 63.86 -12.37
CA ASN A 859 -35.88 65.10 -13.13
C ASN A 859 -36.44 66.29 -12.35
N GLU A 860 -37.49 66.10 -11.54
CA GLU A 860 -38.07 67.14 -10.69
C GLU A 860 -37.12 67.49 -9.53
N GLU A 861 -36.46 66.50 -8.94
CA GLU A 861 -35.42 66.73 -7.92
C GLU A 861 -34.22 67.48 -8.50
N ARG A 862 -33.78 67.12 -9.70
CA ARG A 862 -32.72 67.84 -10.43
C ARG A 862 -33.13 69.27 -10.76
N GLU A 863 -34.37 69.51 -11.16
CA GLU A 863 -34.90 70.87 -11.36
C GLU A 863 -34.96 71.65 -10.04
N MET A 864 -35.41 71.04 -8.95
CA MET A 864 -35.43 71.67 -7.62
C MET A 864 -34.03 72.02 -7.12
N ILE A 865 -33.05 71.12 -7.26
CA ILE A 865 -31.64 71.36 -6.90
C ILE A 865 -31.08 72.52 -7.73
N ASN A 866 -31.28 72.51 -9.05
CA ASN A 866 -30.86 73.62 -9.91
C ASN A 866 -31.55 74.94 -9.56
N LYS A 867 -32.85 74.91 -9.24
CA LYS A 867 -33.63 76.10 -8.88
C LYS A 867 -33.17 76.68 -7.54
N ALA A 868 -32.95 75.84 -6.53
CA ALA A 868 -32.42 76.22 -5.23
C ALA A 868 -31.02 76.86 -5.37
N MET A 869 -30.11 76.20 -6.10
CA MET A 869 -28.78 76.76 -6.37
C MET A 869 -28.87 78.09 -7.13
N LYS A 870 -29.73 78.22 -8.15
CA LYS A 870 -29.97 79.49 -8.85
C LYS A 870 -30.51 80.60 -7.95
N SER A 871 -31.30 80.28 -6.91
CA SER A 871 -31.81 81.27 -5.95
C SER A 871 -30.84 81.65 -4.83
N SER A 872 -29.80 80.85 -4.57
CA SER A 872 -28.86 81.08 -3.46
C SER A 872 -27.70 82.04 -3.80
N PHE A 873 -27.42 82.28 -5.08
CA PHE A 873 -26.32 83.16 -5.52
C PHE A 873 -26.88 84.48 -6.04
N ASN A 874 -26.72 85.53 -5.25
CA ASN A 874 -27.49 86.78 -5.39
C ASN A 874 -26.82 87.77 -6.37
N SER A 875 -26.56 87.33 -7.61
CA SER A 875 -26.01 88.15 -8.69
C SER A 875 -26.69 87.87 -10.03
N SER A 876 -27.09 88.94 -10.73
CA SER A 876 -28.02 88.87 -11.86
C SER A 876 -27.45 88.34 -13.19
N GLN A 877 -26.25 87.73 -13.19
CA GLN A 877 -25.57 87.24 -14.40
C GLN A 877 -24.77 85.95 -14.15
N LYS A 878 -25.04 84.95 -15.03
CA LYS A 878 -24.35 83.66 -15.20
C LYS A 878 -24.48 82.65 -14.04
N THR A 879 -25.22 81.58 -14.32
CA THR A 879 -25.28 80.37 -13.49
C THR A 879 -23.93 79.67 -13.39
N GLY A 880 -23.66 79.02 -12.25
CA GLY A 880 -22.56 78.06 -12.12
C GLY A 880 -22.80 76.78 -12.93
N HIS A 881 -21.78 75.93 -13.00
CA HIS A 881 -21.80 74.64 -13.70
C HIS A 881 -21.47 73.48 -12.77
N TRP A 882 -22.00 72.30 -13.10
CA TRP A 882 -21.78 71.08 -12.33
C TRP A 882 -20.62 70.25 -12.88
N PHE A 883 -19.84 69.65 -11.97
CA PHE A 883 -18.64 68.88 -12.28
C PHE A 883 -18.57 67.63 -11.39
N LYS A 884 -17.74 66.67 -11.80
CA LYS A 884 -17.41 65.44 -11.08
C LYS A 884 -15.94 65.45 -10.71
N CYS A 885 -15.64 65.06 -9.47
CA CYS A 885 -14.27 64.74 -9.07
C CYS A 885 -13.80 63.44 -9.75
N LYS A 886 -12.50 63.13 -9.70
CA LYS A 886 -11.93 61.87 -10.23
C LYS A 886 -12.61 60.57 -9.73
N ASN A 887 -13.31 60.63 -8.59
CA ASN A 887 -14.05 59.52 -8.00
C ASN A 887 -15.56 59.52 -8.34
N GLY A 888 -16.02 60.42 -9.23
CA GLY A 888 -17.39 60.47 -9.75
C GLY A 888 -18.38 61.36 -8.98
N HIS A 889 -18.06 61.80 -7.77
CA HIS A 889 -18.97 62.63 -6.96
C HIS A 889 -19.22 64.01 -7.58
N ILE A 890 -20.49 64.40 -7.63
CA ILE A 890 -20.97 65.65 -8.24
C ILE A 890 -20.82 66.82 -7.27
N TYR A 891 -20.36 67.96 -7.76
CA TYR A 891 -20.33 69.25 -7.07
C TYR A 891 -20.57 70.39 -8.07
N CYS A 892 -20.78 71.61 -7.59
CA CYS A 892 -21.01 72.80 -8.42
C CYS A 892 -19.84 73.78 -8.27
N ILE A 893 -19.40 74.39 -9.37
CA ILE A 893 -18.58 75.61 -9.36
C ILE A 893 -19.51 76.78 -9.64
N THR A 894 -19.61 77.69 -8.67
CA THR A 894 -20.45 78.88 -8.68
C THR A 894 -19.87 79.97 -9.58
N GLU A 895 -20.43 81.18 -9.55
CA GLU A 895 -19.83 82.41 -10.13
C GLU A 895 -19.33 82.21 -11.58
N CYS A 896 -20.27 82.04 -12.51
CA CYS A 896 -20.06 81.68 -13.91
C CYS A 896 -19.32 80.35 -14.21
N GLY A 897 -19.01 79.52 -13.21
CA GLY A 897 -18.46 78.18 -13.42
C GLY A 897 -16.98 78.13 -13.81
N GLY A 898 -16.23 79.21 -13.56
CA GLY A 898 -14.77 79.26 -13.72
C GLY A 898 -14.06 78.81 -12.43
N ALA A 899 -13.10 77.90 -12.54
CA ALA A 899 -12.40 77.37 -11.37
C ALA A 899 -11.33 78.36 -10.86
N MET A 900 -11.56 78.99 -9.69
CA MET A 900 -10.65 79.97 -9.08
C MET A 900 -9.95 79.50 -7.80
N GLN A 901 -10.47 78.45 -7.16
CA GLN A 901 -9.88 77.84 -5.96
C GLN A 901 -9.83 76.31 -6.09
N GLU A 902 -8.77 75.70 -5.55
CA GLU A 902 -8.71 74.26 -5.30
C GLU A 902 -9.27 73.95 -3.90
N ALA A 903 -10.10 72.92 -3.81
CA ALA A 903 -10.68 72.41 -2.56
C ALA A 903 -10.61 70.87 -2.51
N ILE A 904 -11.01 70.28 -1.38
CA ILE A 904 -11.15 68.83 -1.24
C ILE A 904 -12.63 68.47 -1.41
N CYS A 905 -12.91 67.38 -2.12
CA CYS A 905 -14.26 66.86 -2.33
C CYS A 905 -14.95 66.63 -0.97
N PRO A 906 -16.15 67.23 -0.73
CA PRO A 906 -16.80 67.18 0.59
C PRO A 906 -17.33 65.79 0.95
N GLU A 907 -17.42 64.87 -0.03
CA GLU A 907 -17.90 63.51 0.21
C GLU A 907 -16.98 62.73 1.15
N ARG A 908 -17.59 62.12 2.17
CA ARG A 908 -16.88 61.62 3.35
C ARG A 908 -15.99 60.43 3.01
N GLY A 909 -14.67 60.68 3.02
CA GLY A 909 -13.65 59.69 2.66
C GLY A 909 -13.21 59.72 1.19
N CYS A 910 -13.75 60.64 0.37
CA CYS A 910 -13.34 60.79 -1.03
C CYS A 910 -11.91 61.32 -1.17
N GLY A 911 -11.56 62.38 -0.43
CA GLY A 911 -10.21 62.97 -0.38
C GLY A 911 -9.66 63.52 -1.72
N ALA A 912 -10.45 63.53 -2.80
CA ALA A 912 -10.03 64.03 -4.10
C ALA A 912 -9.95 65.57 -4.11
N ALA A 913 -8.93 66.12 -4.77
CA ALA A 913 -8.91 67.55 -5.11
C ALA A 913 -10.01 67.86 -6.15
N ILE A 914 -10.66 69.01 -5.99
CA ILE A 914 -11.71 69.55 -6.86
C ILE A 914 -11.46 71.04 -7.14
N GLY A 915 -12.01 71.57 -8.23
CA GLY A 915 -11.79 72.95 -8.64
C GLY A 915 -10.48 73.13 -9.43
N GLY A 916 -9.81 74.25 -9.24
CA GLY A 916 -8.69 74.71 -10.08
C GLY A 916 -8.34 76.18 -9.83
N GLN A 917 -7.62 76.82 -10.75
CA GLN A 917 -7.15 78.21 -10.60
C GLN A 917 -7.20 78.96 -11.93
N ASN A 918 -7.30 80.29 -11.91
CA ASN A 918 -7.32 81.15 -13.10
C ASN A 918 -8.37 80.70 -14.15
N HIS A 919 -9.60 80.48 -13.69
CA HIS A 919 -10.73 79.84 -14.39
C HIS A 919 -10.48 78.41 -14.92
N THR A 920 -9.26 77.87 -14.80
CA THR A 920 -8.84 76.60 -15.39
C THR A 920 -9.14 75.46 -14.44
N LEU A 921 -10.04 74.58 -14.86
CA LEU A 921 -10.35 73.33 -14.16
C LEU A 921 -9.13 72.40 -14.19
N ARG A 922 -8.87 71.66 -13.10
CA ARG A 922 -7.83 70.62 -13.13
C ARG A 922 -8.22 69.49 -14.08
N GLN A 923 -7.21 68.85 -14.68
CA GLN A 923 -7.37 67.76 -15.65
C GLN A 923 -7.96 66.46 -15.06
N ASP A 924 -8.05 66.33 -13.73
CA ASP A 924 -8.59 65.16 -13.03
C ASP A 924 -10.10 65.26 -12.74
N GLN A 925 -10.83 66.11 -13.48
CA GLN A 925 -12.25 66.41 -13.29
C GLN A 925 -13.01 66.43 -14.62
N VAL A 926 -14.33 66.18 -14.57
CA VAL A 926 -15.19 66.05 -15.75
C VAL A 926 -16.49 66.85 -15.55
N LEU A 927 -17.06 67.44 -16.60
CA LEU A 927 -18.35 68.13 -16.55
C LEU A 927 -19.48 67.15 -16.20
N ALA A 928 -20.36 67.52 -15.26
CA ALA A 928 -21.54 66.73 -14.87
C ALA A 928 -22.75 67.12 -15.74
N ASN A 929 -22.63 66.90 -17.05
CA ASN A 929 -23.60 67.34 -18.06
C ASN A 929 -25.03 66.81 -17.84
N GLU A 930 -25.22 65.75 -17.04
CA GLU A 930 -26.56 65.29 -16.68
C GLU A 930 -27.31 66.26 -15.75
N MET A 931 -26.62 67.15 -15.03
CA MET A 931 -27.22 68.02 -14.02
C MET A 931 -27.83 69.29 -14.59
N ASP A 932 -27.14 69.98 -15.50
CA ASP A 932 -27.55 71.26 -16.10
C ASP A 932 -27.74 71.20 -17.63
N GLY A 933 -27.40 70.09 -18.28
CA GLY A 933 -27.41 69.96 -19.74
C GLY A 933 -26.23 70.63 -20.45
N ALA A 934 -25.23 71.13 -19.72
CA ALA A 934 -24.08 71.81 -20.31
C ALA A 934 -23.24 70.85 -21.17
N ARG A 935 -22.89 71.29 -22.40
CA ARG A 935 -22.05 70.51 -23.32
C ARG A 935 -20.54 70.73 -23.09
N TYR A 936 -20.18 71.89 -22.55
CA TYR A 936 -18.81 72.34 -22.32
C TYR A 936 -18.73 73.11 -21.00
N ALA A 937 -17.55 73.20 -20.40
CA ALA A 937 -17.32 74.05 -19.23
C ALA A 937 -17.32 75.54 -19.64
N ALA A 938 -17.64 76.46 -18.73
CA ALA A 938 -17.74 77.89 -19.05
C ALA A 938 -16.48 78.53 -19.65
N TRP A 939 -15.30 77.97 -19.36
CA TRP A 939 -13.99 78.51 -19.76
C TRP A 939 -13.11 77.51 -20.53
N SER A 940 -13.68 76.45 -21.09
CA SER A 940 -12.97 75.60 -22.07
C SER A 940 -12.80 76.30 -23.41
N ASP A 941 -11.78 75.95 -24.20
CA ASP A 941 -11.53 76.54 -25.53
C ASP A 941 -12.76 76.48 -26.46
N GLN A 942 -13.55 75.40 -26.37
CA GLN A 942 -14.78 75.20 -27.15
C GLN A 942 -15.96 76.09 -26.73
N ASN A 943 -15.82 76.86 -25.65
CA ASN A 943 -16.84 77.74 -25.07
C ASN A 943 -16.35 79.19 -24.87
N ASN A 944 -15.10 79.48 -25.26
CA ASN A 944 -14.51 80.81 -25.18
C ASN A 944 -15.21 81.75 -26.19
N MET A 945 -15.74 82.89 -25.74
CA MET A 945 -16.52 83.80 -26.59
C MET A 945 -15.75 84.32 -27.80
N ALA A 946 -14.41 84.39 -27.73
CA ALA A 946 -13.57 84.79 -28.87
C ALA A 946 -13.63 83.81 -30.07
N ASN A 947 -14.08 82.56 -29.85
CA ASN A 947 -14.27 81.56 -30.91
C ASN A 947 -15.67 81.59 -31.53
N PHE A 948 -16.59 82.41 -31.00
CA PHE A 948 -17.89 82.69 -31.60
C PHE A 948 -17.85 84.11 -32.19
N GLY A 949 -17.66 84.19 -33.51
CA GLY A 949 -17.45 85.45 -34.23
C GLY A 949 -18.68 86.36 -34.24
N PHE A 950 -18.89 87.09 -33.14
CA PHE A 950 -19.85 88.19 -33.04
C PHE A 950 -19.11 89.51 -33.30
N GLU A 951 -19.39 90.12 -34.45
CA GLU A 951 -19.08 91.53 -34.70
C GLU A 951 -20.01 92.41 -33.83
N PHE A 952 -19.49 93.56 -33.39
CA PHE A 952 -20.16 94.51 -32.47
C PHE A 952 -20.96 95.59 -33.21
#